data_AF-A0A0G4EHS6-F1
#
_entry.id   AF-A0A0G4EHS6-F1
#
_cell.length_a   1.000
_cell.length_b   1.000
_cell.length_c   1.000
_cell.angle_alpha   90.00
_cell.angle_beta   90.00
_cell.angle_gamma   90.00
#
_symmetry.space_group_name_H-M   'P 1'
#
loop_
_entity.id
_entity.type
_entity.pdbx_description
1 polymer ?
#
loop_
_entity_poly.entity_id
_entity_poly.type
_entity_poly.pdbx_seq_one_letter_code
_entity_poly.pdbx_strand_id
1 'polypeptide(L)'
;MEDCGIYGARRGLMGRQPAPSLPASAVAPLRFANPGASGRLTTVQRESRDSRMSLPPKPSPQTSFRPPLVPSAPFHLQQYGTRPRPSLFNRPRAFTGATPAYVGPQTSDRAGRSGIEPARRTVGPEGVEGERRLGTQQGSDPATAAQTGGTPPITEGLVRLEEERIASLHTQIDQVTREAAGVQQLFNTTVAAQTPFPTKKWVNVSAALSSNADAGGEDEKEGSGPCPPALEGSISELSSHSVKNSLRPQETHDAVHWCGALASSPSPALFQPADLFDLSLPISKMDRMFMSTDDAKRAALRSQIVTRTRQQELLGHTTETVNSTLLNAVQQHIDKALSRLGLADVLAFDIGGDLEAGLKVVYVLEQGSGEEWRAMGRFLRLAFIYRLTPADVAPPLRLSADALPPATAFHQLPLAMSIYKIIGRQLTYNTHSLTLQPADENGHYRIADMDPFRVVALRELPGGHPYADSYKRTDPVIRRGSSNILFRSFSAFLLDALLDQWSNGEGVCHRMVQGAFIDIDDPRYRCLLTDDITEDLGIAVDYRSGCFEIDCRRVIVSGWRRGETIAAYLWVKFATNFWVKPGVIDLWTTEGPACASFPEGYPLSMPRWRPALRRFELDTDVIDKGGRWVLAPTGEEGSPLQYQGWGLEDTDVGPLK
;
A
#
# COMPACT_ATOMS: atom_id res chain seq x y z
N MET A 1 54.40 19.32 -31.43
CA MET A 1 54.32 18.98 -30.00
C MET A 1 53.35 19.98 -29.40
N GLU A 2 52.07 19.85 -29.78
CA GLU A 2 51.02 19.07 -29.08
C GLU A 2 50.52 19.86 -27.86
N ASP A 3 49.24 20.12 -27.63
CA ASP A 3 48.03 20.06 -28.43
C ASP A 3 46.97 20.85 -27.62
N CYS A 4 46.36 21.89 -28.19
CA CYS A 4 45.23 22.61 -27.58
C CYS A 4 44.27 23.00 -28.72
N GLY A 5 43.37 22.07 -29.02
CA GLY A 5 42.32 22.23 -30.03
C GLY A 5 41.06 22.87 -29.44
N ILE A 6 40.92 24.17 -29.66
CA ILE A 6 39.65 24.91 -29.59
C ILE A 6 38.81 24.50 -30.80
N TYR A 7 37.64 23.89 -30.60
CA TYR A 7 36.63 23.78 -31.66
C TYR A 7 35.57 24.86 -31.49
N GLY A 8 35.78 25.96 -32.20
CA GLY A 8 34.70 26.85 -32.64
C GLY A 8 34.07 26.29 -33.91
N ALA A 9 32.79 25.93 -33.87
CA ALA A 9 32.04 25.55 -35.06
C ALA A 9 31.34 26.77 -35.67
N ARG A 10 31.86 27.19 -36.84
CA ARG A 10 31.27 28.15 -37.78
C ARG A 10 29.85 27.74 -38.19
N ARG A 11 28.90 28.68 -38.11
CA ARG A 11 27.65 28.64 -38.88
C ARG A 11 27.98 28.75 -40.38
N GLY A 12 27.81 27.66 -41.11
CA GLY A 12 27.71 27.66 -42.57
C GLY A 12 26.27 27.90 -42.99
N LEU A 13 26.01 29.03 -43.65
CA LEU A 13 24.80 29.28 -44.43
C LEU A 13 24.83 28.34 -45.65
N MET A 14 24.01 27.29 -45.64
CA MET A 14 23.63 26.57 -46.86
C MET A 14 22.27 27.04 -47.33
N GLY A 15 22.24 27.53 -48.57
CA GLY A 15 21.04 27.97 -49.27
C GLY A 15 20.07 26.82 -49.51
N ARG A 16 18.78 27.09 -49.27
CA ARG A 16 17.67 26.26 -49.73
C ARG A 16 17.53 26.40 -51.24
N GLN A 17 17.73 25.32 -51.98
CA GLN A 17 17.13 25.15 -53.30
C GLN A 17 15.65 24.76 -53.17
N PRO A 18 14.77 25.23 -54.07
CA PRO A 18 13.35 24.86 -54.07
C PRO A 18 13.13 23.48 -54.69
N ALA A 19 12.24 22.69 -54.08
CA ALA A 19 11.80 21.40 -54.59
C ALA A 19 10.94 21.56 -55.85
N PRO A 20 11.00 20.62 -56.81
CA PRO A 20 10.20 20.67 -58.03
C PRO A 20 8.73 20.30 -57.76
N SER A 21 7.85 21.13 -58.30
CA SER A 21 6.40 20.92 -58.40
C SER A 21 6.08 19.74 -59.32
N LEU A 22 5.29 18.77 -58.83
CA LEU A 22 4.64 17.74 -59.63
C LEU A 22 3.12 17.98 -59.71
N PRO A 23 2.46 17.53 -60.79
CA PRO A 23 1.22 18.12 -61.27
C PRO A 23 -0.03 17.60 -60.58
N ALA A 24 -1.02 18.50 -60.50
CA ALA A 24 -2.38 18.22 -60.08
C ALA A 24 -3.05 17.23 -61.04
N SER A 25 -3.48 16.08 -60.51
CA SER A 25 -4.36 15.16 -61.23
C SER A 25 -5.79 15.32 -60.73
N ALA A 26 -6.67 15.65 -61.66
CA ALA A 26 -8.09 15.89 -61.47
C ALA A 26 -8.84 14.63 -61.00
N VAL A 27 -9.70 14.79 -59.99
CA VAL A 27 -10.74 13.83 -59.64
C VAL A 27 -12.09 14.45 -59.99
N ALA A 28 -12.74 13.86 -60.98
CA ALA A 28 -14.09 14.21 -61.43
C ALA A 28 -15.16 13.73 -60.43
N PRO A 29 -16.31 14.43 -60.30
CA PRO A 29 -17.40 13.97 -59.46
C PRO A 29 -18.34 13.04 -60.24
N LEU A 30 -18.50 11.81 -59.76
CA LEU A 30 -19.54 10.89 -60.23
C LEU A 30 -20.89 11.30 -59.66
N ARG A 31 -21.72 11.92 -60.52
CA ARG A 31 -23.16 12.02 -60.36
C ARG A 31 -23.80 10.65 -60.58
N PHE A 32 -24.64 10.20 -59.65
CA PHE A 32 -25.68 9.20 -59.95
C PHE A 32 -27.06 9.81 -59.77
N ALA A 33 -27.86 9.61 -60.79
CA ALA A 33 -29.20 10.14 -60.97
C ALA A 33 -30.26 9.26 -60.28
N ASN A 34 -31.31 9.92 -59.81
CA ASN A 34 -32.63 9.33 -59.55
C ASN A 34 -33.24 8.76 -60.84
N PRO A 35 -34.06 7.71 -60.72
CA PRO A 35 -35.50 7.85 -60.93
C PRO A 35 -36.28 7.08 -59.84
N GLY A 36 -37.53 7.34 -59.46
CA GLY A 36 -38.62 8.14 -59.98
C GLY A 36 -39.92 7.55 -59.38
N ALA A 37 -40.93 8.41 -59.23
CA ALA A 37 -42.37 8.11 -59.14
C ALA A 37 -42.98 7.37 -57.91
N SER A 38 -43.70 8.17 -57.11
CA SER A 38 -45.16 8.12 -56.86
C SER A 38 -45.81 6.84 -56.30
N GLY A 39 -46.34 6.96 -55.08
CA GLY A 39 -47.23 5.96 -54.46
C GLY A 39 -47.95 6.52 -53.21
N ARG A 40 -49.18 6.97 -53.43
CA ARG A 40 -50.17 7.56 -52.51
C ARG A 40 -50.73 6.48 -51.55
N LEU A 41 -50.98 6.80 -50.25
CA LEU A 41 -52.26 6.59 -49.53
C LEU A 41 -52.15 6.58 -47.97
N THR A 42 -53.14 7.28 -47.40
CA THR A 42 -53.83 7.07 -46.11
C THR A 42 -53.14 7.35 -44.78
N THR A 43 -53.43 8.56 -44.29
CA THR A 43 -53.69 8.94 -42.91
C THR A 43 -54.53 7.90 -42.16
N VAL A 44 -54.06 7.45 -41.00
CA VAL A 44 -54.88 6.78 -39.98
C VAL A 44 -54.84 7.64 -38.73
N GLN A 45 -55.98 8.28 -38.43
CA GLN A 45 -56.31 8.81 -37.12
C GLN A 45 -56.16 7.71 -36.08
N ARG A 46 -55.54 8.00 -34.94
CA ARG A 46 -55.76 7.21 -33.73
C ARG A 46 -56.14 8.12 -32.57
N GLU A 47 -57.26 7.72 -32.00
CA GLU A 47 -58.14 8.43 -31.10
C GLU A 47 -57.48 8.81 -29.77
N SER A 48 -57.87 10.01 -29.32
CA SER A 48 -57.93 10.42 -27.93
C SER A 48 -58.84 9.47 -27.13
N ARG A 49 -58.33 8.95 -26.02
CA ARG A 49 -59.18 8.50 -24.91
C ARG A 49 -58.59 8.99 -23.59
N ASP A 50 -59.26 10.02 -23.09
CA ASP A 50 -59.35 10.37 -21.69
C ASP A 50 -59.74 9.15 -20.84
N SER A 51 -59.03 8.93 -19.74
CA SER A 51 -59.56 8.20 -18.59
C SER A 51 -58.91 8.76 -17.34
N ARG A 52 -59.67 9.65 -16.69
CA ARG A 52 -59.50 10.08 -15.30
C ARG A 52 -59.57 8.85 -14.39
N MET A 53 -58.53 8.62 -13.59
CA MET A 53 -58.65 7.89 -12.34
C MET A 53 -58.23 8.80 -11.19
N SER A 54 -59.18 9.05 -10.30
CA SER A 54 -59.03 9.80 -9.06
C SER A 54 -58.15 9.02 -8.08
N LEU A 55 -57.11 9.66 -7.56
CA LEU A 55 -56.32 9.18 -6.41
C LEU A 55 -56.94 9.71 -5.11
N PRO A 56 -56.98 8.90 -4.02
CA PRO A 56 -57.40 9.37 -2.70
C PRO A 56 -56.26 10.16 -1.99
N PRO A 57 -56.60 11.03 -1.02
CA PRO A 57 -55.65 11.97 -0.44
C PRO A 57 -54.67 11.32 0.56
N LYS A 58 -53.43 11.80 0.54
CA LYS A 58 -52.38 11.52 1.53
C LYS A 58 -52.76 12.06 2.92
N PRO A 59 -52.54 11.32 4.01
CA PRO A 59 -52.53 11.89 5.35
C PRO A 59 -51.16 12.50 5.70
N SER A 60 -51.20 13.62 6.42
CA SER A 60 -50.07 14.38 6.96
C SER A 60 -49.33 13.62 8.09
N PRO A 61 -48.05 13.95 8.39
CA PRO A 61 -47.23 13.17 9.30
C PRO A 61 -47.48 13.55 10.77
N GLN A 62 -47.78 12.56 11.60
CA GLN A 62 -47.68 12.67 13.06
C GLN A 62 -46.32 12.17 13.53
N THR A 63 -45.66 13.01 14.32
CA THR A 63 -44.47 12.74 15.10
C THR A 63 -44.78 11.79 16.25
N SER A 64 -44.10 10.65 16.34
CA SER A 64 -43.97 9.92 17.61
C SER A 64 -42.65 9.17 17.68
N PHE A 65 -41.88 9.49 18.72
CA PHE A 65 -40.65 8.84 19.16
C PHE A 65 -40.90 7.41 19.64
N ARG A 66 -40.09 6.44 19.21
CA ARG A 66 -39.75 5.24 20.00
C ARG A 66 -38.35 4.67 19.63
N PRO A 67 -37.65 4.01 20.57
CA PRO A 67 -36.19 3.76 20.57
C PRO A 67 -35.78 2.43 19.89
N PRO A 68 -34.47 2.15 19.70
CA PRO A 68 -34.02 1.14 18.73
C PRO A 68 -34.02 -0.28 19.31
N LEU A 69 -34.43 -1.24 18.47
CA LEU A 69 -34.26 -2.66 18.68
C LEU A 69 -33.19 -3.21 17.71
N VAL A 70 -32.38 -4.08 18.29
CA VAL A 70 -31.24 -4.87 17.77
C VAL A 70 -31.59 -5.63 16.48
N PRO A 71 -30.66 -5.82 15.51
CA PRO A 71 -30.91 -6.71 14.38
C PRO A 71 -30.36 -8.13 14.63
N SER A 72 -31.26 -9.10 14.52
CA SER A 72 -30.96 -10.52 14.35
C SER A 72 -31.24 -10.96 12.91
N ALA A 73 -30.25 -11.66 12.34
CA ALA A 73 -30.31 -12.70 11.32
C ALA A 73 -30.63 -12.37 9.84
N PRO A 74 -30.03 -13.12 8.88
CA PRO A 74 -29.95 -12.76 7.48
C PRO A 74 -31.07 -13.36 6.61
N PHE A 75 -31.46 -12.64 5.57
CA PHE A 75 -32.39 -13.09 4.54
C PHE A 75 -31.68 -13.96 3.48
N HIS A 76 -32.28 -15.12 3.19
CA HIS A 76 -31.99 -15.94 2.02
C HIS A 76 -32.49 -15.26 0.74
N LEU A 77 -31.59 -14.92 -0.18
CA LEU A 77 -31.92 -14.45 -1.53
C LEU A 77 -31.90 -15.62 -2.52
N GLN A 78 -33.05 -15.84 -3.18
CA GLN A 78 -33.23 -16.76 -4.30
C GLN A 78 -32.39 -16.30 -5.50
N GLN A 79 -31.62 -17.24 -6.05
CA GLN A 79 -30.88 -17.08 -7.29
C GLN A 79 -31.83 -17.04 -8.49
N TYR A 80 -31.89 -15.91 -9.21
CA TYR A 80 -32.39 -15.87 -10.58
C TYR A 80 -31.23 -16.14 -11.53
N GLY A 81 -31.27 -17.29 -12.22
CA GLY A 81 -30.31 -17.66 -13.24
C GLY A 81 -30.52 -16.84 -14.52
N THR A 82 -29.56 -15.99 -14.86
CA THR A 82 -29.47 -15.33 -16.16
C THR A 82 -28.59 -16.15 -17.11
N ARG A 83 -29.15 -16.52 -18.26
CA ARG A 83 -28.46 -17.24 -19.34
C ARG A 83 -27.47 -16.31 -20.05
N PRO A 84 -26.29 -16.79 -20.48
CA PRO A 84 -25.35 -15.99 -21.26
C PRO A 84 -25.85 -15.82 -22.71
N ARG A 85 -25.82 -14.58 -23.22
CA ARG A 85 -25.93 -14.29 -24.65
C ARG A 85 -24.56 -14.48 -25.32
N PRO A 86 -24.50 -15.03 -26.55
CA PRO A 86 -23.24 -15.22 -27.25
C PRO A 86 -22.75 -13.91 -27.89
N SER A 87 -21.49 -13.57 -27.66
CA SER A 87 -20.77 -12.49 -28.32
C SER A 87 -20.40 -12.90 -29.75
N LEU A 88 -21.07 -12.31 -30.74
CA LEU A 88 -20.68 -12.37 -32.15
C LEU A 88 -19.73 -11.20 -32.45
N PHE A 89 -18.41 -11.40 -32.30
CA PHE A 89 -17.39 -10.69 -33.09
C PHE A 89 -16.02 -11.36 -32.84
N ASN A 90 -15.60 -12.23 -33.76
CA ASN A 90 -14.19 -12.51 -33.99
C ASN A 90 -14.03 -13.07 -35.40
N ARG A 91 -13.48 -12.26 -36.30
CA ARG A 91 -12.90 -12.72 -37.58
C ARG A 91 -11.39 -12.79 -37.40
N PRO A 92 -10.74 -13.94 -37.60
CA PRO A 92 -9.29 -14.01 -37.68
C PRO A 92 -8.82 -13.59 -39.09
N ARG A 93 -7.82 -12.69 -39.15
CA ARG A 93 -7.00 -12.48 -40.34
C ARG A 93 -5.89 -13.52 -40.33
N ALA A 94 -5.96 -14.48 -41.25
CA ALA A 94 -4.85 -15.37 -41.57
C ALA A 94 -3.81 -14.59 -42.40
N PHE A 95 -2.56 -14.60 -41.96
CA PHE A 95 -1.40 -14.30 -42.81
C PHE A 95 -0.54 -15.56 -42.86
N THR A 96 -0.48 -16.15 -44.05
CA THR A 96 0.36 -17.31 -44.37
C THR A 96 1.65 -16.86 -45.05
N GLY A 97 2.77 -17.40 -44.57
CA GLY A 97 3.91 -17.82 -45.40
C GLY A 97 5.06 -16.83 -45.55
N ALA A 98 6.18 -17.11 -44.90
CA ALA A 98 7.34 -17.77 -45.53
C ALA A 98 8.61 -17.58 -44.67
N THR A 99 9.14 -18.68 -44.14
CA THR A 99 10.49 -18.76 -43.57
C THR A 99 11.36 -19.62 -44.50
N PRO A 100 12.61 -19.22 -44.81
CA PRO A 100 13.56 -20.11 -45.44
C PRO A 100 14.32 -20.93 -44.39
N ALA A 101 14.52 -22.20 -44.73
CA ALA A 101 15.27 -23.19 -43.99
C ALA A 101 16.77 -22.86 -43.94
N TYR A 102 17.41 -23.20 -42.82
CA TYR A 102 18.86 -23.41 -42.75
C TYR A 102 19.16 -24.78 -42.14
N VAL A 103 20.13 -25.45 -42.75
CA VAL A 103 20.46 -26.87 -42.60
C VAL A 103 21.74 -27.05 -41.80
N GLY A 104 21.67 -27.91 -40.77
CA GLY A 104 22.74 -28.82 -40.30
C GLY A 104 23.64 -28.36 -39.14
N PRO A 105 24.43 -29.27 -38.51
CA PRO A 105 24.35 -30.73 -38.51
C PRO A 105 24.33 -31.39 -37.11
N GLN A 106 24.01 -32.69 -37.14
CA GLN A 106 23.89 -33.65 -36.04
C GLN A 106 25.22 -34.11 -35.42
N THR A 107 25.15 -34.50 -34.14
CA THR A 107 25.85 -35.64 -33.49
C THR A 107 24.85 -36.19 -32.45
N SER A 108 24.31 -37.43 -32.50
CA SER A 108 24.88 -38.75 -32.11
C SER A 108 25.67 -38.63 -30.79
N ASP A 109 25.45 -39.39 -29.72
CA ASP A 109 24.74 -40.61 -29.40
C ASP A 109 24.55 -40.65 -27.87
N ARG A 110 23.57 -41.41 -27.36
CA ARG A 110 23.81 -42.62 -26.52
C ARG A 110 22.60 -42.97 -25.67
N ALA A 111 22.12 -44.19 -25.94
CA ALA A 111 21.06 -44.91 -25.25
C ALA A 111 21.46 -45.36 -23.83
N GLY A 112 20.45 -45.52 -22.97
CA GLY A 112 20.55 -46.20 -21.67
C GLY A 112 19.17 -46.60 -21.14
N ARG A 113 18.72 -47.80 -21.54
CA ARG A 113 17.52 -48.51 -21.05
C ARG A 113 17.73 -49.07 -19.62
N SER A 114 16.68 -49.02 -18.80
CA SER A 114 16.12 -50.10 -17.94
C SER A 114 15.12 -49.41 -16.98
N GLY A 115 13.89 -49.84 -16.72
CA GLY A 115 13.25 -51.14 -16.89
C GLY A 115 13.36 -51.95 -15.59
N ILE A 116 12.36 -51.87 -14.70
CA ILE A 116 11.86 -52.95 -13.82
C ILE A 116 10.49 -52.50 -13.24
N GLU A 117 9.51 -53.37 -13.44
CA GLU A 117 8.11 -53.39 -12.96
C GLU A 117 8.00 -54.06 -11.55
N PRO A 118 6.80 -54.18 -10.94
CA PRO A 118 6.59 -54.14 -9.50
C PRO A 118 6.29 -55.51 -8.86
N ALA A 119 6.35 -55.56 -7.52
CA ALA A 119 5.94 -56.71 -6.74
C ALA A 119 4.72 -56.42 -5.83
N ARG A 120 3.89 -57.46 -5.75
CA ARG A 120 2.52 -57.58 -5.21
C ARG A 120 2.42 -57.75 -3.67
N ARG A 121 1.22 -57.39 -3.17
CA ARG A 121 0.31 -58.07 -2.21
C ARG A 121 0.80 -58.54 -0.82
N THR A 122 0.00 -58.15 0.19
CA THR A 122 -0.66 -58.97 1.26
C THR A 122 -1.57 -57.96 2.01
N VAL A 123 -2.91 -58.01 2.12
CA VAL A 123 -3.94 -58.99 2.56
C VAL A 123 -3.75 -59.51 3.99
N GLY A 124 -4.40 -58.81 4.95
CA GLY A 124 -5.17 -59.28 6.13
C GLY A 124 -4.49 -60.15 7.21
N PRO A 125 -5.10 -60.33 8.41
CA PRO A 125 -6.50 -60.06 8.73
C PRO A 125 -6.76 -59.33 10.08
N GLU A 126 -8.06 -59.13 10.28
CA GLU A 126 -8.83 -58.75 11.47
C GLU A 126 -8.38 -59.38 12.81
N GLY A 127 -8.76 -58.72 13.91
CA GLY A 127 -9.04 -59.44 15.15
C GLY A 127 -8.99 -58.61 16.43
N VAL A 128 -10.15 -58.57 17.10
CA VAL A 128 -10.35 -58.64 18.56
C VAL A 128 -10.76 -57.35 19.27
N GLU A 129 -12.08 -57.32 19.52
CA GLU A 129 -12.82 -56.61 20.54
C GLU A 129 -12.20 -56.72 21.95
N GLY A 130 -12.31 -55.64 22.72
CA GLY A 130 -11.93 -55.60 24.13
C GLY A 130 -12.81 -54.64 24.91
N GLU A 131 -14.10 -54.97 25.03
CA GLU A 131 -14.97 -54.44 26.08
C GLU A 131 -14.43 -54.81 27.47
N ARG A 132 -14.52 -53.86 28.40
CA ARG A 132 -14.97 -54.00 29.82
C ARG A 132 -14.24 -52.97 30.70
N ARG A 133 -14.99 -52.05 31.31
CA ARG A 133 -15.45 -52.13 32.72
C ARG A 133 -16.01 -50.77 33.17
N LEU A 134 -17.32 -50.73 33.33
CA LEU A 134 -18.04 -49.82 34.21
C LEU A 134 -17.56 -50.02 35.65
N GLY A 135 -17.12 -48.94 36.29
CA GLY A 135 -16.90 -48.85 37.73
C GLY A 135 -18.11 -48.23 38.40
N THR A 136 -18.90 -49.08 39.06
CA THR A 136 -19.99 -48.72 39.97
C THR A 136 -19.42 -48.07 41.23
N GLN A 137 -19.82 -46.84 41.55
CA GLN A 137 -19.59 -46.22 42.85
C GLN A 137 -20.86 -46.36 43.69
N GLN A 138 -20.81 -47.25 44.69
CA GLN A 138 -21.85 -47.45 45.69
C GLN A 138 -21.38 -46.80 47.00
N GLY A 139 -22.29 -46.04 47.62
CA GLY A 139 -22.02 -45.23 48.79
C GLY A 139 -21.80 -46.01 50.08
N SER A 140 -21.24 -45.31 51.05
CA SER A 140 -21.40 -45.61 52.48
C SER A 140 -21.25 -44.32 53.27
N ASP A 141 -22.34 -43.91 53.92
CA ASP A 141 -22.32 -43.11 55.15
C ASP A 141 -21.69 -43.94 56.28
N PRO A 142 -21.11 -43.32 57.32
CA PRO A 142 -21.93 -43.19 58.52
C PRO A 142 -21.77 -41.89 59.32
N ALA A 143 -22.89 -41.63 60.00
CA ALA A 143 -23.17 -40.76 61.14
C ALA A 143 -22.03 -40.35 62.09
N THR A 144 -21.97 -39.04 62.30
CA THR A 144 -22.18 -38.32 63.58
C THR A 144 -21.45 -38.79 64.85
N ALA A 145 -20.46 -38.01 65.27
CA ALA A 145 -20.16 -37.79 66.69
C ALA A 145 -19.76 -36.32 66.91
N ALA A 146 -20.50 -35.66 67.79
CA ALA A 146 -20.35 -34.26 68.16
C ALA A 146 -19.10 -34.04 69.03
N GLN A 147 -18.29 -33.03 68.70
CA GLN A 147 -17.41 -32.36 69.65
C GLN A 147 -17.46 -30.85 69.44
N THR A 148 -17.91 -30.18 70.49
CA THR A 148 -17.89 -28.75 70.78
C THR A 148 -16.47 -28.19 70.76
N GLY A 149 -16.24 -27.07 70.07
CA GLY A 149 -15.03 -26.27 70.26
C GLY A 149 -14.82 -25.16 69.23
N GLY A 150 -15.21 -23.93 69.60
CA GLY A 150 -14.60 -22.65 69.17
C GLY A 150 -14.62 -22.33 67.67
N THR A 151 -15.61 -21.53 67.24
CA THR A 151 -15.64 -20.88 65.92
C THR A 151 -14.50 -19.84 65.82
N PRO A 152 -13.51 -19.99 64.92
CA PRO A 152 -12.60 -18.89 64.59
C PRO A 152 -13.34 -17.88 63.69
N PRO A 153 -12.96 -16.59 63.74
CA PRO A 153 -13.64 -15.54 63.00
C PRO A 153 -13.45 -15.74 61.48
N ILE A 154 -14.55 -15.64 60.73
CA ILE A 154 -14.69 -15.84 59.27
C ILE A 154 -13.69 -15.00 58.45
N THR A 155 -13.15 -13.92 59.02
CA THR A 155 -12.13 -13.07 58.42
C THR A 155 -10.75 -13.72 58.28
N GLU A 156 -10.40 -14.67 59.14
CA GLU A 156 -9.04 -15.27 59.15
C GLU A 156 -8.85 -16.34 58.08
N GLY A 157 -9.93 -17.04 57.72
CA GLY A 157 -9.93 -18.03 56.63
C GLY A 157 -9.83 -17.41 55.24
N LEU A 158 -10.37 -16.20 55.06
CA LEU A 158 -10.30 -15.49 53.77
C LEU A 158 -8.87 -14.96 53.50
N VAL A 159 -8.22 -14.42 54.54
CA VAL A 159 -6.84 -13.90 54.44
C VAL A 159 -5.85 -15.02 54.12
N ARG A 160 -5.98 -16.19 54.75
CA ARG A 160 -5.14 -17.36 54.42
C ARG A 160 -5.32 -17.83 52.99
N LEU A 161 -6.54 -17.81 52.47
CA LEU A 161 -6.82 -18.25 51.12
C LEU A 161 -6.29 -17.27 50.07
N GLU A 162 -6.26 -15.96 50.38
CA GLU A 162 -5.59 -14.96 49.55
C GLU A 162 -4.06 -15.09 49.62
N GLU A 163 -3.47 -15.32 50.79
CA GLU A 163 -2.03 -15.54 50.95
C GLU A 163 -1.55 -16.79 50.20
N GLU A 164 -2.28 -17.91 50.27
CA GLU A 164 -1.98 -19.12 49.52
C GLU A 164 -2.07 -18.90 48.00
N ARG A 165 -3.06 -18.11 47.56
CA ARG A 165 -3.24 -17.77 46.14
C ARG A 165 -2.12 -16.85 45.65
N ILE A 166 -1.69 -15.89 46.46
CA ILE A 166 -0.56 -14.99 46.15
C ILE A 166 0.75 -15.77 46.12
N ALA A 167 0.99 -16.68 47.08
CA ALA A 167 2.17 -17.54 47.10
C ALA A 167 2.22 -18.49 45.88
N SER A 168 1.07 -19.06 45.49
CA SER A 168 0.96 -19.88 44.27
C SER A 168 1.27 -19.06 43.02
N LEU A 169 0.83 -17.81 42.95
CA LEU A 169 1.10 -16.90 41.83
C LEU A 169 2.58 -16.55 41.72
N HIS A 170 3.23 -16.20 42.84
CA HIS A 170 4.68 -15.96 42.86
C HIS A 170 5.47 -17.18 42.40
N THR A 171 5.08 -18.38 42.85
CA THR A 171 5.75 -19.62 42.44
C THR A 171 5.63 -19.87 40.93
N GLN A 172 4.48 -19.56 40.32
CA GLN A 172 4.31 -19.63 38.86
C GLN A 172 5.14 -18.58 38.12
N ILE A 173 5.20 -17.35 38.63
CA ILE A 173 6.02 -16.27 38.04
C ILE A 173 7.51 -16.65 38.09
N ASP A 174 8.00 -17.18 39.21
CA ASP A 174 9.39 -17.63 39.34
C ASP A 174 9.71 -18.79 38.40
N GLN A 175 8.76 -19.70 38.20
CA GLN A 175 8.92 -20.81 37.26
C GLN A 175 9.05 -20.31 35.81
N VAL A 176 8.13 -19.45 35.38
CA VAL A 176 8.15 -18.87 34.03
C VAL A 176 9.42 -18.05 33.82
N THR A 177 9.86 -17.29 34.82
CA THR A 177 11.08 -16.48 34.76
C THR A 177 12.34 -17.37 34.60
N ARG A 178 12.41 -18.50 35.32
CA ARG A 178 13.52 -19.45 35.18
C ARG A 178 13.54 -20.15 33.83
N GLU A 179 12.39 -20.60 33.34
CA GLU A 179 12.28 -21.26 32.04
C GLU A 179 12.73 -20.33 30.91
N ALA A 180 12.29 -19.09 30.98
CA ALA A 180 12.55 -18.13 29.94
C ALA A 180 14.02 -17.62 29.98
N ALA A 181 14.64 -17.50 31.17
CA ALA A 181 16.10 -17.32 31.28
C ALA A 181 16.89 -18.48 30.65
N GLY A 182 16.40 -19.72 30.76
CA GLY A 182 16.98 -20.89 30.11
C GLY A 182 16.93 -20.79 28.58
N VAL A 183 15.80 -20.35 28.01
CA VAL A 183 15.63 -20.14 26.57
C VAL A 183 16.57 -19.05 26.04
N GLN A 184 16.74 -17.96 26.78
CA GLN A 184 17.67 -16.89 26.40
C GLN A 184 19.12 -17.34 26.43
N GLN A 185 19.52 -18.10 27.45
CA GLN A 185 20.86 -18.65 27.55
C GLN A 185 21.13 -19.62 26.39
N LEU A 186 20.18 -20.50 26.06
CA LEU A 186 20.25 -21.41 24.92
C LEU A 186 20.47 -20.62 23.61
N PHE A 187 19.66 -19.59 23.37
CA PHE A 187 19.77 -18.77 22.17
C PHE A 187 21.14 -18.07 22.09
N ASN A 188 21.58 -17.42 23.17
CA ASN A 188 22.89 -16.74 23.22
C ASN A 188 24.06 -17.71 22.98
N THR A 189 23.99 -18.92 23.53
CA THR A 189 25.08 -19.91 23.40
C THR A 189 25.15 -20.48 21.98
N THR A 190 23.99 -20.77 21.38
CA THR A 190 23.91 -21.27 20.00
C THR A 190 24.26 -20.19 18.97
N VAL A 191 23.90 -18.92 19.22
CA VAL A 191 24.26 -17.80 18.35
C VAL A 191 25.75 -17.44 18.47
N ALA A 192 26.32 -17.42 19.68
CA ALA A 192 27.73 -17.14 19.89
C ALA A 192 28.66 -18.19 19.25
N ALA A 193 28.22 -19.45 19.19
CA ALA A 193 28.99 -20.53 18.55
C ALA A 193 29.06 -20.42 17.01
N GLN A 194 28.22 -19.60 16.37
CA GLN A 194 28.05 -19.60 14.91
C GLN A 194 28.52 -18.33 14.19
N THR A 195 28.97 -17.31 14.90
CA THR A 195 29.54 -16.10 14.28
C THR A 195 30.83 -15.68 14.98
N PRO A 196 31.99 -15.68 14.30
CA PRO A 196 33.19 -15.03 14.82
C PRO A 196 33.03 -13.51 14.63
N PHE A 197 32.16 -12.89 15.43
CA PHE A 197 32.18 -11.43 15.63
C PHE A 197 33.34 -11.10 16.57
N PRO A 198 34.12 -10.03 16.34
CA PRO A 198 35.37 -9.82 17.04
C PRO A 198 35.08 -9.49 18.50
N THR A 199 35.38 -10.45 19.37
CA THR A 199 35.30 -10.43 20.84
C THR A 199 35.86 -9.15 21.48
N LYS A 200 36.75 -8.42 20.79
CA LYS A 200 37.26 -7.10 21.22
C LYS A 200 36.20 -6.01 21.39
N LYS A 201 35.15 -5.95 20.56
CA LYS A 201 34.14 -4.86 20.69
C LYS A 201 33.19 -5.11 21.86
N TRP A 202 32.86 -6.36 22.15
CA TRP A 202 31.92 -6.71 23.21
C TRP A 202 32.53 -6.55 24.60
N VAL A 203 33.82 -6.87 24.76
CA VAL A 203 34.57 -6.59 26.00
C VAL A 203 34.60 -5.09 26.30
N ASN A 204 34.74 -4.23 25.29
CA ASN A 204 34.75 -2.78 25.48
C ASN A 204 33.38 -2.20 25.86
N VAL A 205 32.29 -2.76 25.31
CA VAL A 205 30.92 -2.35 25.68
C VAL A 205 30.57 -2.83 27.10
N SER A 206 30.98 -4.06 27.45
CA SER A 206 30.79 -4.61 28.81
C SER A 206 31.60 -3.82 29.86
N ALA A 207 32.82 -3.41 29.53
CA ALA A 207 33.65 -2.57 30.39
C ALA A 207 33.08 -1.16 30.55
N ALA A 208 32.54 -0.56 29.49
CA ALA A 208 31.89 0.76 29.55
C ALA A 208 30.60 0.74 30.38
N LEU A 209 29.83 -0.35 30.33
CA LEU A 209 28.61 -0.51 31.13
C LEU A 209 28.90 -0.83 32.59
N SER A 210 29.97 -1.58 32.88
CA SER A 210 30.41 -1.84 34.27
C SER A 210 31.01 -0.59 34.93
N SER A 211 31.73 0.24 34.16
CA SER A 211 32.32 1.50 34.67
C SER A 211 31.28 2.56 35.05
N ASN A 212 30.05 2.48 34.54
CA ASN A 212 28.98 3.44 34.86
C ASN A 212 28.12 3.01 36.06
N ALA A 213 28.23 1.75 36.50
CA ALA A 213 27.52 1.26 37.68
C ALA A 213 28.24 1.60 38.99
N ASP A 214 29.56 1.79 38.96
CA ASP A 214 30.38 2.05 40.14
C ASP A 214 30.59 3.56 40.45
N ALA A 215 30.01 4.47 39.67
CA ALA A 215 30.14 5.93 39.86
C ALA A 215 28.98 6.56 40.66
N GLY A 216 28.19 5.75 41.36
CA GLY A 216 26.97 6.17 42.05
C GLY A 216 27.07 6.13 43.58
N GLY A 217 28.09 6.75 44.16
CA GLY A 217 28.14 6.95 45.59
C GLY A 217 29.52 7.36 46.08
N GLU A 218 29.71 8.67 46.29
CA GLU A 218 30.35 9.24 47.48
C GLU A 218 30.43 10.78 47.38
N ASP A 219 30.13 11.40 48.53
CA ASP A 219 30.53 12.73 49.02
C ASP A 219 29.81 14.03 48.60
N GLU A 220 28.89 14.43 49.50
CA GLU A 220 28.77 15.80 50.00
C GLU A 220 29.99 16.19 50.85
N LYS A 221 30.78 17.19 50.42
CA LYS A 221 31.41 18.19 51.31
C LYS A 221 32.08 19.34 50.54
N GLU A 222 31.47 20.52 50.68
CA GLU A 222 32.06 21.83 50.97
C GLU A 222 33.53 22.10 50.60
N GLY A 223 33.80 23.11 49.74
CA GLY A 223 35.17 23.60 49.51
C GLY A 223 35.36 24.67 48.43
N SER A 224 35.37 25.93 48.87
CA SER A 224 35.78 27.19 48.21
C SER A 224 37.06 27.15 47.32
N GLY A 225 36.89 27.51 46.02
CA GLY A 225 37.80 28.27 45.12
C GLY A 225 39.19 27.70 44.72
N PRO A 226 39.99 28.39 43.87
CA PRO A 226 39.70 29.24 42.71
C PRO A 226 40.34 28.71 41.38
N CYS A 227 39.95 29.28 40.23
CA CYS A 227 40.48 28.99 38.88
C CYS A 227 42.02 29.14 38.74
N PRO A 228 42.62 28.37 37.81
CA PRO A 228 43.65 28.93 36.91
C PRO A 228 43.49 28.36 35.44
N PRO A 229 44.31 28.74 34.44
CA PRO A 229 43.80 29.40 33.24
C PRO A 229 43.99 28.60 31.94
N ALA A 230 43.44 29.22 30.89
CA ALA A 230 43.68 29.04 29.45
C ALA A 230 44.90 28.20 29.01
N LEU A 231 44.62 27.26 28.11
CA LEU A 231 45.56 26.85 27.08
C LEU A 231 44.96 27.22 25.72
N GLU A 232 45.51 28.29 25.17
CA GLU A 232 45.43 28.66 23.76
C GLU A 232 46.03 27.54 22.91
N GLY A 233 45.33 27.18 21.84
CA GLY A 233 45.80 26.28 20.79
C GLY A 233 45.22 26.74 19.46
N SER A 234 45.91 27.70 18.86
CA SER A 234 45.64 28.31 17.56
C SER A 234 45.30 27.32 16.45
N ILE A 235 44.19 27.57 15.75
CA ILE A 235 44.10 27.37 14.30
C ILE A 235 43.41 28.61 13.73
N SER A 236 44.22 29.56 13.27
CA SER A 236 43.75 30.69 12.47
C SER A 236 43.69 30.28 11.00
N GLU A 237 42.58 30.67 10.37
CA GLU A 237 42.56 31.38 9.07
C GLU A 237 42.89 30.58 7.80
N LEU A 238 42.08 30.52 6.74
CA LEU A 238 41.29 31.51 5.99
C LEU A 238 40.51 30.68 4.91
N SER A 239 39.38 31.04 4.29
CA SER A 239 38.73 32.33 4.04
C SER A 239 37.31 32.09 3.50
N SER A 240 36.38 32.87 4.05
CA SER A 240 35.22 33.55 3.44
C SER A 240 34.55 33.06 2.14
N HIS A 241 33.23 32.93 2.20
CA HIS A 241 32.32 33.58 1.24
C HIS A 241 31.10 34.17 1.97
N SER A 242 30.71 35.34 1.48
CA SER A 242 29.85 36.35 2.10
C SER A 242 28.44 36.27 1.53
N VAL A 243 27.41 36.23 2.38
CA VAL A 243 26.08 36.77 2.04
C VAL A 243 25.48 37.41 3.30
N LYS A 244 25.26 38.73 3.23
CA LYS A 244 24.47 39.54 4.17
C LYS A 244 23.05 39.75 3.62
N ASN A 245 22.15 40.12 4.53
CA ASN A 245 20.77 40.61 4.37
C ASN A 245 19.73 39.49 4.65
N SER A 246 18.68 39.66 5.44
CA SER A 246 18.07 40.83 6.07
C SER A 246 17.13 40.31 7.18
N LEU A 247 17.28 40.76 8.42
CA LEU A 247 16.30 40.52 9.50
C LEU A 247 15.81 41.89 9.98
N ARG A 248 14.51 42.15 9.81
CA ARG A 248 13.81 43.20 10.54
C ARG A 248 13.16 42.61 11.80
N PRO A 249 13.08 43.39 12.89
CA PRO A 249 12.51 42.95 14.15
C PRO A 249 11.02 43.24 14.18
N GLN A 250 10.23 42.33 14.76
CA GLN A 250 8.91 42.69 15.26
C GLN A 250 8.60 41.96 16.57
N GLU A 251 8.59 42.78 17.62
CA GLU A 251 7.64 42.81 18.72
C GLU A 251 7.43 41.55 19.57
N THR A 252 8.16 41.59 20.68
CA THR A 252 7.88 40.93 21.95
C THR A 252 6.61 41.50 22.60
N HIS A 253 5.54 40.72 22.73
CA HIS A 253 4.57 40.83 23.81
C HIS A 253 3.84 39.49 23.96
N ASP A 254 3.88 38.95 25.18
CA ASP A 254 3.02 37.92 25.79
C ASP A 254 3.83 36.85 26.54
N ALA A 255 4.23 37.22 27.75
CA ALA A 255 4.80 36.34 28.75
C ALA A 255 4.08 36.56 30.10
N VAL A 256 2.86 36.03 30.25
CA VAL A 256 2.27 35.71 31.56
C VAL A 256 1.34 34.50 31.37
N HIS A 257 1.37 33.57 32.33
CA HIS A 257 0.62 32.30 32.44
C HIS A 257 1.19 31.07 31.72
N TRP A 258 2.16 30.40 32.36
CA TRP A 258 2.18 28.92 32.47
C TRP A 258 3.13 28.47 33.59
N CYS A 259 2.68 28.55 34.85
CA CYS A 259 3.28 27.84 35.97
C CYS A 259 2.17 27.15 36.74
N GLY A 260 2.12 25.80 36.67
CA GLY A 260 1.23 25.03 37.52
C GLY A 260 0.82 23.67 36.96
N ALA A 261 1.77 22.75 36.73
CA ALA A 261 1.53 21.30 36.77
C ALA A 261 2.86 20.54 36.68
N LEU A 262 3.67 20.54 37.76
CA LEU A 262 4.64 19.47 37.97
C LEU A 262 3.87 18.25 38.50
N ALA A 263 3.18 17.56 37.60
CA ALA A 263 2.70 16.22 37.87
C ALA A 263 3.92 15.29 37.86
N SER A 264 4.16 14.64 38.99
CA SER A 264 5.14 13.58 39.19
C SER A 264 5.17 12.62 38.00
N SER A 265 6.28 12.61 37.25
CA SER A 265 6.54 11.54 36.30
C SER A 265 6.52 10.21 37.06
N PRO A 266 5.67 9.24 36.68
CA PRO A 266 5.72 7.92 37.28
C PRO A 266 7.11 7.35 37.01
N SER A 267 7.78 6.90 38.07
CA SER A 267 9.08 6.22 37.97
C SER A 267 9.02 5.15 36.88
N PRO A 268 10.07 5.01 36.05
CA PRO A 268 10.09 4.03 34.97
C PRO A 268 9.85 2.65 35.58
N ALA A 269 8.82 1.95 35.09
CA ALA A 269 8.51 0.61 35.54
C ALA A 269 9.77 -0.26 35.34
N LEU A 270 10.29 -0.79 36.46
CA LEU A 270 11.30 -1.84 36.47
C LEU A 270 10.87 -2.93 35.48
N PHE A 271 11.71 -3.16 34.48
CA PHE A 271 11.62 -4.19 33.42
C PHE A 271 10.42 -5.12 33.55
N GLN A 272 9.40 -4.94 32.69
CA GLN A 272 8.36 -5.96 32.61
C GLN A 272 9.00 -7.25 32.08
N PRO A 273 8.80 -8.41 32.74
CA PRO A 273 9.34 -9.69 32.28
C PRO A 273 8.97 -10.03 30.82
N ALA A 274 7.89 -9.43 30.29
CA ALA A 274 7.47 -9.57 28.91
C ALA A 274 8.45 -8.95 27.89
N ASP A 275 9.18 -7.88 28.26
CA ASP A 275 10.17 -7.25 27.37
C ASP A 275 11.49 -8.03 27.33
N LEU A 276 11.72 -8.93 28.30
CA LEU A 276 12.93 -9.76 28.39
C LEU A 276 12.96 -10.86 27.33
N PHE A 277 11.82 -11.14 26.67
CA PHE A 277 11.68 -12.18 25.65
C PHE A 277 11.22 -11.60 24.30
N ASP A 278 11.81 -10.49 23.88
CA ASP A 278 11.59 -10.00 22.53
C ASP A 278 12.21 -10.96 21.49
N LEU A 279 11.38 -11.87 20.99
CA LEU A 279 11.73 -12.85 19.95
C LEU A 279 11.91 -12.21 18.58
N SER A 280 11.72 -10.89 18.41
CA SER A 280 11.89 -10.21 17.12
C SER A 280 13.27 -10.45 16.51
N LEU A 281 14.35 -10.30 17.29
CA LEU A 281 15.72 -10.50 16.79
C LEU A 281 16.00 -11.97 16.37
N PRO A 282 15.65 -12.98 17.19
CA PRO A 282 15.64 -14.38 16.76
C PRO A 282 14.85 -14.62 15.47
N ILE A 283 13.63 -14.09 15.37
CA ILE A 283 12.74 -14.27 14.22
C ILE A 283 13.34 -13.65 12.96
N SER A 284 13.85 -12.41 13.03
CA SER A 284 14.56 -11.70 11.94
C SER A 284 15.93 -12.32 11.59
N LYS A 285 16.41 -13.30 12.35
CA LYS A 285 17.57 -14.13 11.97
C LYS A 285 17.11 -15.40 11.28
N MET A 286 16.08 -16.05 11.82
CA MET A 286 15.51 -17.28 11.27
C MET A 286 14.95 -17.05 9.87
N ASP A 287 14.23 -15.95 9.63
CA ASP A 287 13.69 -15.60 8.31
C ASP A 287 14.79 -15.43 7.24
N ARG A 288 15.92 -14.79 7.58
CA ARG A 288 17.07 -14.59 6.68
C ARG A 288 17.78 -15.91 6.40
N MET A 289 17.91 -16.78 7.40
CA MET A 289 18.45 -18.11 7.20
C MET A 289 17.51 -18.94 6.32
N PHE A 290 16.19 -18.81 6.53
CA PHE A 290 15.17 -19.50 5.75
C PHE A 290 15.13 -19.05 4.29
N MET A 291 15.24 -17.74 4.05
CA MET A 291 15.21 -17.12 2.72
C MET A 291 16.60 -17.02 2.07
N SER A 292 17.63 -17.57 2.72
CA SER A 292 18.99 -17.66 2.17
C SER A 292 19.00 -18.45 0.86
N THR A 293 19.82 -18.03 -0.10
CA THR A 293 20.08 -18.79 -1.34
C THR A 293 20.94 -20.03 -1.09
N ASP A 294 21.59 -20.11 0.08
CA ASP A 294 22.42 -21.24 0.52
C ASP A 294 21.56 -22.35 1.15
N ASP A 295 21.51 -23.50 0.47
CA ASP A 295 20.80 -24.70 0.92
C ASP A 295 21.26 -25.21 2.28
N ALA A 296 22.55 -25.10 2.61
CA ALA A 296 23.09 -25.57 3.88
C ALA A 296 22.54 -24.74 5.05
N LYS A 297 22.39 -23.42 4.87
CA LYS A 297 21.77 -22.55 5.89
C LYS A 297 20.30 -22.86 6.10
N ARG A 298 19.55 -23.12 5.03
CA ARG A 298 18.14 -23.54 5.11
C ARG A 298 18.01 -24.89 5.81
N ALA A 299 18.85 -25.86 5.44
CA ALA A 299 18.88 -27.18 6.07
C ALA A 299 19.28 -27.10 7.56
N ALA A 300 20.25 -26.25 7.91
CA ALA A 300 20.65 -26.02 9.29
C ALA A 300 19.49 -25.44 10.13
N LEU A 301 18.76 -24.45 9.62
CA LEU A 301 17.59 -23.90 10.31
C LEU A 301 16.49 -24.97 10.49
N ARG A 302 16.16 -25.71 9.43
CA ARG A 302 15.18 -26.81 9.50
C ARG A 302 15.61 -27.87 10.52
N SER A 303 16.90 -28.20 10.55
CA SER A 303 17.45 -29.10 11.56
C SER A 303 17.33 -28.52 12.96
N GLN A 304 17.53 -27.21 13.17
CA GLN A 304 17.36 -26.57 14.48
C GLN A 304 15.90 -26.55 14.95
N ILE A 305 14.95 -26.41 14.03
CA ILE A 305 13.51 -26.45 14.33
C ILE A 305 13.08 -27.89 14.68
N VAL A 306 13.58 -28.89 13.95
CA VAL A 306 13.21 -30.31 14.15
C VAL A 306 13.97 -30.96 15.30
N THR A 307 15.25 -30.64 15.46
CA THR A 307 16.13 -31.27 16.46
C THR A 307 15.90 -30.59 17.80
N ARG A 308 15.15 -31.29 18.64
CA ARG A 308 14.89 -30.87 20.02
C ARG A 308 16.23 -30.67 20.73
N THR A 309 16.39 -29.51 21.37
CA THR A 309 17.56 -29.32 22.22
C THR A 309 17.39 -30.15 23.48
N ARG A 310 18.48 -30.71 24.03
CA ARG A 310 18.44 -31.45 25.31
C ARG A 310 17.75 -30.67 26.43
N GLN A 311 17.81 -29.35 26.40
CA GLN A 311 17.11 -28.49 27.37
C GLN A 311 15.58 -28.49 27.17
N GLN A 312 15.07 -28.51 25.94
CA GLN A 312 13.63 -28.66 25.68
C GLN A 312 13.11 -30.06 26.06
N GLU A 313 13.95 -31.09 25.97
CA GLU A 313 13.64 -32.42 26.51
C GLU A 313 13.58 -32.39 28.04
N LEU A 314 14.54 -31.74 28.69
CA LEU A 314 14.60 -31.60 30.15
C LEU A 314 13.43 -30.80 30.74
N LEU A 315 12.91 -29.80 30.00
CA LEU A 315 11.76 -28.98 30.41
C LEU A 315 10.41 -29.61 30.04
N GLY A 316 10.39 -30.80 29.40
CA GLY A 316 9.15 -31.47 29.03
C GLY A 316 8.36 -30.80 27.88
N HIS A 317 8.88 -29.75 27.25
CA HIS A 317 8.20 -29.06 26.15
C HIS A 317 8.12 -29.97 24.92
N THR A 318 6.93 -30.44 24.56
CA THR A 318 6.73 -31.25 23.35
C THR A 318 7.06 -30.42 22.11
N THR A 319 7.39 -31.08 21.01
CA THR A 319 7.62 -30.43 19.71
C THR A 319 6.42 -29.56 19.32
N GLU A 320 5.20 -29.97 19.65
CA GLU A 320 3.98 -29.22 19.41
C GLU A 320 3.93 -27.91 20.22
N THR A 321 4.33 -27.92 21.49
CA THR A 321 4.37 -26.71 22.33
C THR A 321 5.44 -25.74 21.84
N VAL A 322 6.61 -26.23 21.43
CA VAL A 322 7.67 -25.37 20.87
C VAL A 322 7.21 -24.76 19.56
N ASN A 323 6.62 -25.56 18.66
CA ASN A 323 6.12 -25.08 17.38
C ASN A 323 4.99 -24.06 17.53
N SER A 324 4.03 -24.29 18.43
CA SER A 324 2.94 -23.33 18.67
C SER A 324 3.44 -22.03 19.29
N THR A 325 4.44 -22.10 20.19
CA THR A 325 5.07 -20.91 20.79
C THR A 325 5.81 -20.10 19.73
N LEU A 326 6.60 -20.75 18.88
CA LEU A 326 7.32 -20.09 17.76
C LEU A 326 6.34 -19.50 16.75
N LEU A 327 5.30 -20.25 16.38
CA LEU A 327 4.27 -19.80 15.45
C LEU A 327 3.55 -18.56 15.99
N ASN A 328 3.17 -18.56 17.27
CA ASN A 328 2.55 -17.41 17.92
C ASN A 328 3.50 -16.19 17.93
N ALA A 329 4.78 -16.39 18.22
CA ALA A 329 5.77 -15.32 18.19
C ALA A 329 5.96 -14.74 16.78
N VAL A 330 5.99 -15.59 15.75
CA VAL A 330 6.04 -15.17 14.35
C VAL A 330 4.78 -14.40 13.96
N GLN A 331 3.59 -14.86 14.35
CA GLN A 331 2.33 -14.15 14.10
C GLN A 331 2.33 -12.77 14.76
N GLN A 332 2.73 -12.67 16.03
CA GLN A 332 2.85 -11.39 16.73
C GLN A 332 3.84 -10.45 16.03
N HIS A 333 4.96 -10.97 15.52
CA HIS A 333 5.94 -10.18 14.79
C HIS A 333 5.38 -9.68 13.44
N ILE A 334 4.60 -10.50 12.73
CA ILE A 334 3.86 -10.10 11.52
C ILE A 334 2.88 -8.97 11.84
N ASP A 335 2.07 -9.13 12.89
CA ASP A 335 1.06 -8.12 13.28
C ASP A 335 1.72 -6.80 13.70
N LYS A 336 2.84 -6.88 14.43
CA LYS A 336 3.68 -5.72 14.80
C LYS A 336 4.27 -5.04 13.56
N ALA A 337 4.77 -5.82 12.59
CA ALA A 337 5.30 -5.30 11.34
C ALA A 337 4.21 -4.61 10.49
N LEU A 338 3.04 -5.25 10.31
CA LEU A 338 1.90 -4.67 9.60
C LEU A 338 1.42 -3.37 10.26
N SER A 339 1.35 -3.34 11.60
CA SER A 339 0.97 -2.14 12.35
C SER A 339 1.98 -1.01 12.16
N ARG A 340 3.29 -1.30 12.29
CA ARG A 340 4.38 -0.33 12.07
C ARG A 340 4.39 0.24 10.65
N LEU A 341 4.05 -0.58 9.66
CA LEU A 341 3.96 -0.18 8.26
C LEU A 341 2.64 0.50 7.91
N GLY A 342 1.69 0.58 8.84
CA GLY A 342 0.36 1.16 8.60
C GLY A 342 -0.44 0.34 7.58
N LEU A 343 -0.40 -0.99 7.68
CA LEU A 343 -1.06 -1.93 6.77
C LEU A 343 -2.14 -2.79 7.44
N ALA A 344 -2.23 -2.77 8.77
CA ALA A 344 -3.11 -3.67 9.53
C ALA A 344 -4.61 -3.56 9.18
N ASP A 345 -5.06 -2.43 8.61
CA ASP A 345 -6.44 -2.22 8.16
C ASP A 345 -6.69 -2.70 6.71
N VAL A 346 -5.66 -2.95 5.91
CA VAL A 346 -5.81 -3.28 4.48
C VAL A 346 -5.15 -4.57 4.04
N LEU A 347 -4.24 -5.13 4.84
CA LEU A 347 -3.49 -6.32 4.48
C LEU A 347 -3.38 -7.28 5.66
N ALA A 348 -3.58 -8.56 5.40
CA ALA A 348 -3.34 -9.64 6.34
C ALA A 348 -2.70 -10.82 5.61
N PHE A 349 -1.92 -11.62 6.33
CA PHE A 349 -1.31 -12.84 5.79
C PHE A 349 -1.92 -14.06 6.45
N ASP A 350 -2.26 -15.05 5.63
CA ASP A 350 -2.62 -16.39 6.09
C ASP A 350 -1.41 -17.31 5.99
N ILE A 351 -0.91 -17.74 7.14
CA ILE A 351 0.25 -18.62 7.26
C ILE A 351 -0.13 -20.09 7.42
N GLY A 352 -1.43 -20.43 7.51
CA GLY A 352 -1.91 -21.82 7.56
C GLY A 352 -1.41 -22.65 8.76
N GLY A 353 -0.87 -22.01 9.80
CA GLY A 353 -0.20 -22.69 10.91
C GLY A 353 1.20 -23.24 10.56
N ASP A 354 1.76 -22.87 9.41
CA ASP A 354 3.10 -23.26 8.98
C ASP A 354 4.13 -22.18 9.38
N LEU A 355 5.12 -22.62 10.16
CA LEU A 355 6.22 -21.76 10.59
C LEU A 355 7.07 -21.27 9.42
N GLU A 356 7.30 -22.11 8.40
CA GLU A 356 8.08 -21.72 7.22
C GLU A 356 7.35 -20.64 6.42
N ALA A 357 6.03 -20.80 6.22
CA ALA A 357 5.15 -19.78 5.67
C ALA A 357 5.22 -18.46 6.46
N GLY A 358 5.16 -18.51 7.79
CA GLY A 358 5.30 -17.32 8.64
C GLY A 358 6.65 -16.62 8.48
N LEU A 359 7.75 -17.37 8.47
CA LEU A 359 9.09 -16.82 8.26
C LEU A 359 9.24 -16.16 6.87
N LYS A 360 8.61 -16.70 5.81
CA LYS A 360 8.56 -16.03 4.49
C LYS A 360 7.85 -14.68 4.56
N VAL A 361 6.73 -14.60 5.27
CA VAL A 361 5.97 -13.35 5.43
C VAL A 361 6.81 -12.31 6.16
N VAL A 362 7.44 -12.69 7.29
CA VAL A 362 8.34 -11.81 8.04
C VAL A 362 9.43 -11.26 7.14
N TYR A 363 10.12 -12.14 6.40
CA TYR A 363 11.17 -11.73 5.49
C TYR A 363 10.70 -10.68 4.50
N VAL A 364 9.55 -10.90 3.85
CA VAL A 364 8.96 -10.01 2.85
C VAL A 364 8.57 -8.65 3.46
N LEU A 365 8.01 -8.63 4.68
CA LEU A 365 7.66 -7.40 5.40
C LEU A 365 8.87 -6.61 5.90
N GLU A 366 10.00 -7.28 6.15
CA GLU A 366 11.24 -6.63 6.57
C GLU A 366 12.10 -6.11 5.40
N GLN A 367 11.73 -6.40 4.15
CA GLN A 367 12.47 -5.86 3.01
C GLN A 367 12.22 -4.37 2.83
N GLY A 368 13.31 -3.62 2.60
CA GLY A 368 13.29 -2.21 2.27
C GLY A 368 13.25 -1.27 3.48
N SER A 369 12.87 -0.02 3.22
CA SER A 369 12.78 1.04 4.24
C SER A 369 11.42 1.08 4.95
N GLY A 370 10.44 0.35 4.41
CA GLY A 370 9.03 0.44 4.79
C GLY A 370 8.24 1.49 3.98
N GLU A 371 8.90 2.42 3.29
CA GLU A 371 8.23 3.39 2.42
C GLU A 371 7.49 2.71 1.26
N GLU A 372 8.08 1.66 0.69
CA GLU A 372 7.46 0.89 -0.39
C GLU A 372 6.16 0.23 0.09
N TRP A 373 6.17 -0.32 1.30
CA TRP A 373 4.98 -0.89 1.94
C TRP A 373 3.93 0.17 2.27
N ARG A 374 4.32 1.33 2.81
CA ARG A 374 3.39 2.46 3.06
C ARG A 374 2.73 2.93 1.77
N ALA A 375 3.49 3.02 0.67
CA ALA A 375 2.96 3.36 -0.65
C ALA A 375 1.93 2.32 -1.14
N MET A 376 2.23 1.03 -0.98
CA MET A 376 1.30 -0.05 -1.33
C MET A 376 0.05 -0.05 -0.45
N GLY A 377 0.18 0.32 0.84
CA GLY A 377 -0.96 0.51 1.73
C GLY A 377 -1.90 1.64 1.28
N ARG A 378 -1.33 2.78 0.87
CA ARG A 378 -2.09 3.90 0.29
C ARG A 378 -2.81 3.49 -1.00
N PHE A 379 -2.11 2.77 -1.88
CA PHE A 379 -2.68 2.20 -3.09
C PHE A 379 -3.83 1.22 -2.78
N LEU A 380 -3.65 0.31 -1.82
CA LEU A 380 -4.67 -0.68 -1.45
C LEU A 380 -5.95 -0.06 -0.90
N ARG A 381 -5.84 0.98 -0.06
CA ARG A 381 -7.04 1.71 0.44
C ARG A 381 -7.85 2.31 -0.70
N LEU A 382 -7.18 2.94 -1.65
CA LEU A 382 -7.82 3.44 -2.86
C LEU A 382 -8.40 2.29 -3.69
N ALA A 383 -7.68 1.17 -3.83
CA ALA A 383 -8.15 0.01 -4.58
C ALA A 383 -9.47 -0.56 -3.99
N PHE A 384 -9.64 -0.56 -2.66
CA PHE A 384 -10.91 -0.91 -2.02
C PHE A 384 -12.04 0.07 -2.36
N ILE A 385 -11.78 1.38 -2.31
CA ILE A 385 -12.77 2.42 -2.67
C ILE A 385 -13.19 2.28 -4.15
N TYR A 386 -12.23 2.00 -5.02
CA TYR A 386 -12.45 1.77 -6.45
C TYR A 386 -12.90 0.34 -6.78
N ARG A 387 -13.19 -0.50 -5.78
CA ARG A 387 -13.70 -1.88 -5.94
C ARG A 387 -12.83 -2.73 -6.88
N LEU A 388 -11.51 -2.54 -6.82
CA LEU A 388 -10.54 -3.38 -7.53
C LEU A 388 -10.29 -4.71 -6.80
N THR A 389 -10.79 -4.86 -5.58
CA THR A 389 -10.83 -6.13 -4.86
C THR A 389 -12.09 -6.91 -5.22
N PRO A 390 -12.06 -8.25 -5.15
CA PRO A 390 -13.26 -9.06 -5.31
C PRO A 390 -14.40 -8.56 -4.40
N ALA A 391 -15.63 -8.52 -4.91
CA ALA A 391 -16.77 -7.88 -4.23
C ALA A 391 -17.15 -8.52 -2.88
N ASP A 392 -16.75 -9.76 -2.67
CA ASP A 392 -16.94 -10.56 -1.46
C ASP A 392 -15.80 -10.38 -0.43
N VAL A 393 -14.73 -9.67 -0.78
CA VAL A 393 -13.57 -9.48 0.09
C VAL A 393 -13.64 -8.12 0.77
N ALA A 394 -14.06 -8.12 2.04
CA ALA A 394 -13.89 -6.96 2.91
C ALA A 394 -12.41 -6.78 3.31
N PRO A 395 -11.94 -5.54 3.54
CA PRO A 395 -10.62 -5.31 4.11
C PRO A 395 -10.49 -5.99 5.49
N PRO A 396 -9.30 -6.52 5.84
CA PRO A 396 -8.05 -6.49 5.07
C PRO A 396 -7.99 -7.56 3.98
N LEU A 397 -7.24 -7.27 2.90
CA LEU A 397 -6.93 -8.22 1.84
C LEU A 397 -6.07 -9.36 2.41
N ARG A 398 -6.56 -10.60 2.34
CA ARG A 398 -5.85 -11.77 2.85
C ARG A 398 -4.95 -12.37 1.77
N LEU A 399 -3.66 -12.47 2.06
CA LEU A 399 -2.67 -13.09 1.20
C LEU A 399 -2.20 -14.42 1.79
N SER A 400 -2.29 -15.50 1.01
CA SER A 400 -1.66 -16.77 1.38
C SER A 400 -0.13 -16.64 1.31
N ALA A 401 0.55 -17.14 2.34
CA ALA A 401 2.01 -17.22 2.39
C ALA A 401 2.62 -18.14 1.31
N ASP A 402 1.90 -19.19 0.88
CA ASP A 402 2.33 -20.08 -0.22
C ASP A 402 2.48 -19.36 -1.55
N ALA A 403 1.73 -18.27 -1.65
CA ALA A 403 1.66 -17.47 -2.83
C ALA A 403 2.82 -16.43 -2.82
N LEU A 404 3.65 -16.33 -1.77
CA LEU A 404 4.85 -15.50 -1.78
C LEU A 404 5.96 -16.10 -2.66
N PRO A 405 6.66 -15.29 -3.47
CA PRO A 405 7.75 -15.77 -4.29
C PRO A 405 8.94 -16.22 -3.44
N PRO A 406 9.78 -17.14 -3.94
CA PRO A 406 11.06 -17.44 -3.31
C PRO A 406 11.96 -16.20 -3.30
N ALA A 407 12.93 -16.15 -2.38
CA ALA A 407 13.82 -15.00 -2.20
C ALA A 407 14.52 -14.55 -3.48
N THR A 408 14.97 -15.50 -4.31
CA THR A 408 15.63 -15.22 -5.59
C THR A 408 14.70 -14.52 -6.56
N ALA A 409 13.45 -14.96 -6.68
CA ALA A 409 12.45 -14.33 -7.54
C ALA A 409 11.97 -12.98 -6.99
N PHE A 410 11.93 -12.82 -5.66
CA PHE A 410 11.58 -11.55 -5.02
C PHE A 410 12.61 -10.45 -5.31
N HIS A 411 13.89 -10.80 -5.41
CA HIS A 411 14.98 -9.86 -5.72
C HIS A 411 15.21 -9.61 -7.21
N GLN A 412 14.49 -10.29 -8.10
CA GLN A 412 14.61 -10.07 -9.56
C GLN A 412 13.94 -8.78 -10.03
N LEU A 413 13.02 -8.22 -9.24
CA LEU A 413 12.35 -6.95 -9.54
C LEU A 413 12.69 -5.92 -8.46
N PRO A 414 12.59 -4.62 -8.80
CA PRO A 414 12.56 -3.56 -7.79
C PRO A 414 11.52 -3.86 -6.70
N LEU A 415 11.85 -3.55 -5.45
CA LEU A 415 11.05 -3.95 -4.28
C LEU A 415 9.56 -3.59 -4.40
N ALA A 416 9.24 -2.35 -4.79
CA ALA A 416 7.85 -1.92 -4.97
C ALA A 416 7.10 -2.74 -6.04
N MET A 417 7.78 -3.14 -7.12
CA MET A 417 7.23 -4.02 -8.15
C MET A 417 7.05 -5.45 -7.65
N SER A 418 7.98 -5.97 -6.83
CA SER A 418 7.84 -7.29 -6.20
C SER A 418 6.66 -7.35 -5.24
N ILE A 419 6.50 -6.31 -4.40
CA ILE A 419 5.35 -6.19 -3.49
C ILE A 419 4.05 -6.12 -4.29
N TYR A 420 4.01 -5.26 -5.32
CA TYR A 420 2.83 -5.18 -6.18
C TYR A 420 2.54 -6.50 -6.89
N LYS A 421 3.54 -7.24 -7.37
CA LYS A 421 3.33 -8.55 -8.01
C LYS A 421 2.62 -9.54 -7.09
N ILE A 422 2.89 -9.48 -5.78
CA ILE A 422 2.22 -10.31 -4.76
C ILE A 422 0.75 -9.88 -4.58
N ILE A 423 0.49 -8.58 -4.58
CA ILE A 423 -0.83 -8.00 -4.29
C ILE A 423 -1.74 -7.99 -5.53
N GLY A 424 -1.21 -7.53 -6.67
CA GLY A 424 -1.96 -7.28 -7.91
C GLY A 424 -2.66 -8.50 -8.49
N ARG A 425 -2.18 -9.71 -8.19
CA ARG A 425 -2.89 -10.95 -8.56
C ARG A 425 -4.24 -11.13 -7.87
N GLN A 426 -4.44 -10.50 -6.71
CA GLN A 426 -5.69 -10.52 -5.97
C GLN A 426 -6.62 -9.39 -6.39
N LEU A 427 -6.16 -8.50 -7.27
CA LEU A 427 -6.93 -7.37 -7.75
C LEU A 427 -7.47 -7.66 -9.16
N THR A 428 -8.66 -7.17 -9.42
CA THR A 428 -9.35 -7.32 -10.71
C THR A 428 -9.99 -6.01 -11.14
N TYR A 429 -10.00 -5.77 -12.44
CA TYR A 429 -10.68 -4.64 -13.07
C TYR A 429 -11.39 -5.15 -14.33
N ASN A 430 -12.70 -4.91 -14.44
CA ASN A 430 -13.51 -5.40 -15.57
C ASN A 430 -13.24 -6.88 -15.89
N THR A 431 -13.22 -7.76 -14.88
CA THR A 431 -12.87 -9.20 -14.96
C THR A 431 -11.41 -9.54 -15.27
N HIS A 432 -10.57 -8.56 -15.60
CA HIS A 432 -9.15 -8.77 -15.87
C HIS A 432 -8.35 -8.72 -14.57
N SER A 433 -7.45 -9.68 -14.37
CA SER A 433 -6.51 -9.62 -13.26
C SER A 433 -5.50 -8.48 -13.46
N LEU A 434 -5.25 -7.71 -12.41
CA LEU A 434 -4.20 -6.69 -12.37
C LEU A 434 -2.83 -7.30 -12.00
N THR A 435 -2.56 -8.51 -12.48
CA THR A 435 -1.26 -9.15 -12.26
C THR A 435 -0.18 -8.46 -13.09
N LEU A 436 0.96 -8.16 -12.45
CA LEU A 436 2.17 -7.72 -13.12
C LEU A 436 2.79 -8.86 -13.95
N GLN A 437 2.88 -8.65 -15.27
CA GLN A 437 3.43 -9.63 -16.21
C GLN A 437 4.57 -9.02 -17.04
N PRO A 438 5.59 -9.80 -17.43
CA PRO A 438 6.50 -9.40 -18.49
C PRO A 438 5.72 -9.26 -19.80
N ALA A 439 5.98 -8.20 -20.56
CA ALA A 439 5.33 -7.95 -21.85
C ALA A 439 6.20 -8.41 -23.03
N ASP A 440 7.53 -8.28 -22.93
CA ASP A 440 8.49 -8.72 -23.93
C ASP A 440 9.87 -9.05 -23.32
N GLU A 441 10.80 -9.49 -24.15
CA GLU A 441 12.20 -9.78 -23.77
C GLU A 441 13.03 -8.53 -23.49
N ASN A 442 12.55 -7.33 -23.86
CA ASN A 442 13.26 -6.07 -23.72
C ASN A 442 13.09 -5.44 -22.33
N GLY A 443 12.53 -6.18 -21.38
CA GLY A 443 12.27 -5.68 -20.03
C GLY A 443 11.06 -4.77 -19.93
N HIS A 444 10.13 -4.83 -20.89
CA HIS A 444 8.80 -4.24 -20.70
C HIS A 444 7.94 -5.14 -19.83
N TYR A 445 7.05 -4.49 -19.09
CA TYR A 445 6.04 -5.09 -18.24
C TYR A 445 4.67 -4.56 -18.63
N ARG A 446 3.63 -5.28 -18.22
CA ARG A 446 2.23 -4.85 -18.35
C ARG A 446 1.45 -5.25 -17.10
N ILE A 447 0.37 -4.53 -16.85
CA ILE A 447 -0.63 -4.84 -15.83
C ILE A 447 -1.98 -4.83 -16.54
N ALA A 448 -2.70 -5.95 -16.50
CA ALA A 448 -3.94 -6.14 -17.25
C ALA A 448 -3.79 -5.77 -18.75
N ASP A 449 -4.73 -4.99 -19.28
CA ASP A 449 -4.82 -4.50 -20.66
C ASP A 449 -4.18 -3.12 -20.86
N MET A 450 -3.45 -2.59 -19.88
CA MET A 450 -2.76 -1.31 -19.99
C MET A 450 -1.62 -1.34 -21.02
N ASP A 451 -1.24 -0.14 -21.49
CA ASP A 451 -0.02 0.04 -22.27
C ASP A 451 1.20 -0.57 -21.55
N PRO A 452 2.09 -1.26 -22.27
CA PRO A 452 3.35 -1.72 -21.69
C PRO A 452 4.14 -0.55 -21.11
N PHE A 453 4.89 -0.82 -20.05
CA PHE A 453 5.79 0.14 -19.42
C PHE A 453 7.15 -0.51 -19.15
N ARG A 454 8.17 0.29 -18.88
CA ARG A 454 9.48 -0.21 -18.47
C ARG A 454 10.06 0.58 -17.32
N VAL A 455 10.97 -0.06 -16.59
CA VAL A 455 11.81 0.62 -15.61
C VAL A 455 12.83 1.47 -16.36
N VAL A 456 12.97 2.73 -15.98
CA VAL A 456 14.01 3.63 -16.51
C VAL A 456 15.19 3.58 -15.56
N ALA A 457 16.34 3.11 -16.06
CA ALA A 457 17.57 3.13 -15.27
C ALA A 457 18.00 4.58 -15.00
N LEU A 458 18.61 4.85 -13.85
CA LEU A 458 19.10 6.20 -13.50
C LEU A 458 19.99 6.82 -14.59
N ARG A 459 20.84 6.00 -15.24
CA ARG A 459 21.74 6.44 -16.34
C ARG A 459 21.02 6.84 -17.64
N GLU A 460 19.75 6.48 -17.79
CA GLU A 460 18.93 6.84 -18.96
C GLU A 460 18.18 8.16 -18.75
N LEU A 461 18.19 8.70 -17.52
CA LEU A 461 17.67 10.02 -17.26
C LEU A 461 18.69 11.07 -17.73
N PRO A 462 18.26 12.11 -18.46
CA PRO A 462 19.14 13.23 -18.81
C PRO A 462 19.81 13.83 -17.56
N GLY A 463 21.04 14.35 -17.72
CA GLY A 463 21.70 15.08 -16.64
C GLY A 463 20.86 16.27 -16.18
N GLY A 464 20.66 16.41 -14.86
CA GLY A 464 19.81 17.45 -14.28
C GLY A 464 18.30 17.19 -14.40
N HIS A 465 17.88 16.00 -14.82
CA HIS A 465 16.46 15.64 -14.82
C HIS A 465 15.92 15.59 -13.38
N PRO A 466 14.76 16.19 -13.06
CA PRO A 466 14.27 16.32 -11.68
C PRO A 466 14.05 14.98 -10.97
N TYR A 467 13.74 13.91 -11.71
CA TYR A 467 13.59 12.56 -11.14
C TYR A 467 14.92 11.85 -10.85
N ALA A 468 16.05 12.35 -11.34
CA ALA A 468 17.36 11.76 -11.05
C ALA A 468 17.74 11.98 -9.57
N ASP A 469 17.46 13.18 -9.03
CA ASP A 469 17.82 13.56 -7.66
C ASP A 469 17.06 12.75 -6.60
N SER A 470 15.83 12.35 -6.89
CA SER A 470 14.99 11.54 -6.00
C SER A 470 14.89 10.07 -6.42
N TYR A 471 15.80 9.58 -7.27
CA TYR A 471 15.71 8.23 -7.80
C TYR A 471 15.90 7.17 -6.71
N LYS A 472 14.92 6.29 -6.53
CA LYS A 472 15.00 5.15 -5.60
C LYS A 472 15.07 3.86 -6.40
N ARG A 473 16.11 3.05 -6.18
CA ARG A 473 16.22 1.73 -6.85
C ARG A 473 15.11 0.76 -6.45
N THR A 474 14.59 0.91 -5.23
CA THR A 474 13.51 0.09 -4.68
C THR A 474 12.13 0.48 -5.21
N ASP A 475 11.95 1.74 -5.63
CA ASP A 475 10.74 2.27 -6.26
C ASP A 475 11.12 3.17 -7.46
N PRO A 476 11.51 2.56 -8.59
CA PRO A 476 12.22 3.27 -9.66
C PRO A 476 11.28 4.06 -10.57
N VAL A 477 11.85 4.98 -11.34
CA VAL A 477 11.16 5.73 -12.40
C VAL A 477 10.59 4.77 -13.45
N ILE A 478 9.34 5.01 -13.84
CA ILE A 478 8.63 4.20 -14.85
C ILE A 478 8.36 5.03 -16.10
N ARG A 479 8.61 4.45 -17.27
CA ARG A 479 8.17 5.00 -18.56
C ARG A 479 7.03 4.16 -19.10
N ARG A 480 5.86 4.76 -19.24
CA ARG A 480 4.68 4.16 -19.88
C ARG A 480 4.75 4.35 -21.39
N GLY A 481 4.47 3.27 -22.13
CA GLY A 481 4.80 3.01 -23.53
C GLY A 481 4.58 4.14 -24.54
N SER A 482 3.56 3.98 -25.40
CA SER A 482 3.35 4.80 -26.61
C SER A 482 3.17 6.30 -26.33
N SER A 483 2.65 6.64 -25.15
CA SER A 483 2.47 8.02 -24.69
C SER A 483 3.75 8.67 -24.15
N ASN A 484 4.82 7.89 -23.98
CA ASN A 484 6.11 8.33 -23.45
C ASN A 484 5.97 9.10 -22.12
N ILE A 485 5.02 8.69 -21.27
CA ILE A 485 4.79 9.32 -19.97
C ILE A 485 5.81 8.78 -18.98
N LEU A 486 6.50 9.68 -18.29
CA LEU A 486 7.51 9.37 -17.29
C LEU A 486 6.96 9.64 -15.89
N PHE A 487 6.89 8.61 -15.05
CA PHE A 487 6.46 8.69 -13.66
C PHE A 487 7.66 8.73 -12.74
N ARG A 488 7.62 9.57 -11.70
CA ARG A 488 8.71 9.73 -10.73
C ARG A 488 9.08 8.42 -10.01
N SER A 489 8.11 7.53 -9.81
CA SER A 489 8.32 6.20 -9.23
C SER A 489 7.28 5.19 -9.73
N PHE A 490 7.45 3.91 -9.42
CA PHE A 490 6.49 2.86 -9.75
C PHE A 490 5.21 3.00 -8.92
N SER A 491 5.32 3.38 -7.65
CA SER A 491 4.16 3.70 -6.82
C SER A 491 3.34 4.87 -7.38
N ALA A 492 3.99 5.91 -7.91
CA ALA A 492 3.31 7.02 -8.58
C ALA A 492 2.57 6.57 -9.84
N PHE A 493 3.20 5.71 -10.65
CA PHE A 493 2.56 5.08 -11.80
C PHE A 493 1.31 4.28 -11.41
N LEU A 494 1.34 3.49 -10.33
CA LEU A 494 0.16 2.74 -9.87
C LEU A 494 -0.98 3.62 -9.39
N LEU A 495 -0.67 4.70 -8.67
CA LEU A 495 -1.68 5.65 -8.22
C LEU A 495 -2.31 6.39 -9.41
N ASP A 496 -1.53 6.81 -10.40
CA ASP A 496 -2.07 7.40 -11.64
C ASP A 496 -2.94 6.39 -12.41
N ALA A 497 -2.46 5.16 -12.59
CA ALA A 497 -3.22 4.09 -13.25
C ALA A 497 -4.58 3.85 -12.59
N LEU A 498 -4.61 3.86 -11.25
CA LEU A 498 -5.84 3.70 -10.48
C LEU A 498 -6.82 4.84 -10.68
N LEU A 499 -6.34 6.09 -10.65
CA LEU A 499 -7.18 7.28 -10.78
C LEU A 499 -7.60 7.57 -12.24
N ASP A 500 -6.92 6.98 -13.23
CA ASP A 500 -7.14 7.23 -14.66
C ASP A 500 -7.84 6.06 -15.35
N GLN A 501 -7.22 4.88 -15.32
CA GLN A 501 -7.64 3.73 -16.12
C GLN A 501 -8.57 2.80 -15.37
N TRP A 502 -8.32 2.61 -14.07
CA TRP A 502 -9.11 1.68 -13.25
C TRP A 502 -10.25 2.36 -12.50
N SER A 503 -10.49 3.64 -12.77
CA SER A 503 -11.50 4.41 -12.05
C SER A 503 -12.94 4.16 -12.51
N ASN A 504 -13.13 3.54 -13.67
CA ASN A 504 -14.43 3.41 -14.34
C ASN A 504 -15.12 2.06 -14.05
N GLY A 505 -14.80 1.45 -12.91
CA GLY A 505 -15.37 0.16 -12.50
C GLY A 505 -16.86 0.26 -12.17
N GLU A 506 -17.57 -0.86 -12.34
CA GLU A 506 -19.01 -0.94 -12.05
C GLU A 506 -19.32 -0.56 -10.59
N GLY A 507 -20.24 0.38 -10.41
CA GLY A 507 -20.66 0.86 -9.10
C GLY A 507 -19.69 1.81 -8.40
N VAL A 508 -18.61 2.26 -9.08
CA VAL A 508 -17.77 3.37 -8.63
C VAL A 508 -17.98 4.54 -9.57
N CYS A 509 -18.83 5.48 -9.16
CA CYS A 509 -19.03 6.72 -9.91
C CYS A 509 -17.92 7.71 -9.59
N HIS A 510 -16.75 7.48 -10.17
CA HIS A 510 -15.69 8.46 -10.20
C HIS A 510 -16.04 9.59 -11.17
N ARG A 511 -16.10 10.83 -10.67
CA ARG A 511 -16.60 11.95 -11.46
C ARG A 511 -15.75 13.19 -11.26
N MET A 512 -15.63 13.96 -12.35
CA MET A 512 -15.17 15.33 -12.28
C MET A 512 -16.30 16.19 -11.71
N VAL A 513 -15.98 16.96 -10.67
CA VAL A 513 -16.92 17.86 -10.00
C VAL A 513 -16.82 19.27 -10.59
N GLN A 514 -15.60 19.73 -10.80
CA GLN A 514 -15.30 21.13 -11.06
C GLN A 514 -13.98 21.24 -11.82
N GLY A 515 -13.90 22.16 -12.78
CA GLY A 515 -12.66 22.51 -13.46
C GLY A 515 -12.43 24.01 -13.41
N ALA A 516 -11.17 24.42 -13.40
CA ALA A 516 -10.80 25.82 -13.51
C ALA A 516 -9.59 25.99 -14.42
N PHE A 517 -9.64 27.04 -15.24
CA PHE A 517 -8.50 27.48 -16.01
C PHE A 517 -7.70 28.48 -15.20
N ILE A 518 -6.41 28.19 -15.06
CA ILE A 518 -5.46 29.08 -14.41
C ILE A 518 -4.36 29.37 -15.43
N ASP A 519 -3.84 30.59 -15.44
CA ASP A 519 -2.72 30.91 -16.31
C ASP A 519 -1.52 29.99 -15.97
N ILE A 520 -0.86 29.43 -16.99
CA ILE A 520 0.36 28.65 -16.83
C ILE A 520 1.47 29.48 -16.19
N ASP A 521 1.47 30.77 -16.46
CA ASP A 521 2.43 31.72 -15.92
C ASP A 521 2.04 32.23 -14.53
N ASP A 522 0.86 31.83 -14.00
CA ASP A 522 0.48 32.13 -12.62
C ASP A 522 1.47 31.43 -11.66
N PRO A 523 2.21 32.20 -10.82
CA PRO A 523 3.18 31.62 -9.91
C PRO A 523 2.54 30.63 -8.94
N ARG A 524 1.26 30.82 -8.56
CA ARG A 524 0.51 29.92 -7.66
C ARG A 524 0.28 28.56 -8.30
N TYR A 525 -0.08 28.55 -9.59
CA TYR A 525 -0.25 27.32 -10.37
C TYR A 525 1.07 26.57 -10.50
N ARG A 526 2.16 27.28 -10.80
CA ARG A 526 3.50 26.69 -10.88
C ARG A 526 3.94 26.10 -9.53
N CYS A 527 3.73 26.81 -8.43
CA CYS A 527 4.00 26.30 -7.08
C CYS A 527 3.18 25.03 -6.78
N LEU A 528 1.88 24.99 -7.10
CA LEU A 528 1.09 23.77 -6.93
C LEU A 528 1.64 22.59 -7.76
N LEU A 529 2.25 22.85 -8.92
CA LEU A 529 2.84 21.84 -9.80
C LEU A 529 4.23 21.37 -9.34
N THR A 530 5.02 22.22 -8.69
CA THR A 530 6.42 21.91 -8.34
C THR A 530 6.66 21.67 -6.87
N ASP A 531 6.03 22.45 -5.98
CA ASP A 531 6.36 22.49 -4.57
C ASP A 531 5.92 21.22 -3.84
N ASP A 532 6.57 20.91 -2.73
CA ASP A 532 6.23 19.73 -1.95
C ASP A 532 4.83 19.86 -1.31
N ILE A 533 4.02 18.81 -1.49
CA ILE A 533 2.76 18.62 -0.78
C ILE A 533 3.02 17.78 0.46
N THR A 534 2.74 18.35 1.62
CA THR A 534 2.90 17.66 2.90
C THR A 534 1.82 16.58 3.06
N GLU A 535 2.14 15.50 3.77
CA GLU A 535 1.27 14.33 3.92
C GLU A 535 -0.06 14.66 4.65
N ASP A 536 -0.14 15.75 5.42
CA ASP A 536 -1.39 16.24 6.00
C ASP A 536 -2.37 16.80 4.93
N LEU A 537 -1.83 17.34 3.83
CA LEU A 537 -2.61 17.90 2.73
C LEU A 537 -2.93 16.87 1.65
N GLY A 538 -2.02 15.93 1.38
CA GLY A 538 -2.27 14.87 0.42
C GLY A 538 -1.02 14.15 -0.05
N ILE A 539 -1.19 13.33 -1.09
CA ILE A 539 -0.11 12.63 -1.78
C ILE A 539 0.03 13.22 -3.19
N ALA A 540 1.20 13.77 -3.51
CA ALA A 540 1.52 14.21 -4.86
C ALA A 540 1.96 13.02 -5.74
N VAL A 541 1.36 12.91 -6.91
CA VAL A 541 1.67 11.94 -7.96
C VAL A 541 2.15 12.71 -9.17
N ASP A 542 3.47 12.82 -9.30
CA ASP A 542 4.14 13.55 -10.37
C ASP A 542 4.40 12.67 -11.59
N TYR A 543 4.08 13.19 -12.77
CA TYR A 543 4.45 12.57 -14.03
C TYR A 543 4.72 13.61 -15.12
N ARG A 544 5.57 13.27 -16.08
CA ARG A 544 5.93 14.15 -17.20
C ARG A 544 5.46 13.54 -18.50
N SER A 545 4.73 14.31 -19.30
CA SER A 545 4.30 13.88 -20.63
C SER A 545 5.43 14.07 -21.64
N GLY A 546 5.96 12.98 -22.21
CA GLY A 546 7.05 13.04 -23.17
C GLY A 546 6.70 13.70 -24.50
N CYS A 547 5.41 13.80 -24.86
CA CYS A 547 4.98 14.45 -26.09
C CYS A 547 5.14 15.98 -26.06
N PHE A 548 5.15 16.57 -24.86
CA PHE A 548 5.20 18.02 -24.69
C PHE A 548 6.25 18.50 -23.70
N GLU A 549 6.96 17.57 -23.04
CA GLU A 549 7.89 17.83 -21.92
C GLU A 549 7.24 18.62 -20.78
N ILE A 550 5.96 18.36 -20.58
CA ILE A 550 5.13 19.06 -19.63
C ILE A 550 4.99 18.23 -18.36
N ASP A 551 5.21 18.86 -17.21
CA ASP A 551 4.98 18.26 -15.90
C ASP A 551 3.49 18.29 -15.57
N CYS A 552 2.95 17.20 -15.06
CA CYS A 552 1.58 17.05 -14.61
C CYS A 552 1.59 16.49 -13.20
N ARG A 553 0.55 16.78 -12.42
CA ARG A 553 0.45 16.35 -11.04
C ARG A 553 -0.97 15.95 -10.69
N ARG A 554 -1.14 14.81 -10.03
CA ARG A 554 -2.36 14.51 -9.26
C ARG A 554 -2.07 14.69 -7.77
N VAL A 555 -2.98 15.32 -7.03
CA VAL A 555 -2.85 15.48 -5.58
C VAL A 555 -4.01 14.76 -4.90
N ILE A 556 -3.74 13.61 -4.28
CA ILE A 556 -4.75 12.80 -3.61
C ILE A 556 -4.98 13.33 -2.19
N VAL A 557 -6.15 13.91 -1.95
CA VAL A 557 -6.50 14.55 -0.68
C VAL A 557 -7.38 13.67 0.22
N SER A 558 -7.96 12.59 -0.32
CA SER A 558 -8.79 11.62 0.41
C SER A 558 -8.71 10.23 -0.22
N GLY A 559 -8.95 9.20 0.59
CA GLY A 559 -9.10 7.79 0.20
C GLY A 559 -7.87 6.93 0.50
N TRP A 560 -6.79 7.54 1.00
CA TRP A 560 -5.54 6.86 1.31
C TRP A 560 -5.28 6.76 2.82
N ARG A 561 -6.11 7.40 3.66
CA ARG A 561 -6.05 7.28 5.12
C ARG A 561 -6.98 6.17 5.61
N ARG A 562 -6.70 5.66 6.82
CA ARG A 562 -7.54 4.64 7.47
C ARG A 562 -8.96 5.17 7.68
N GLY A 563 -9.95 4.37 7.27
CA GLY A 563 -11.37 4.65 7.49
C GLY A 563 -12.01 5.63 6.50
N GLU A 564 -11.25 6.20 5.56
CA GLU A 564 -11.84 7.00 4.48
C GLU A 564 -12.58 6.09 3.49
N THR A 565 -13.78 6.52 3.12
CA THR A 565 -14.69 5.75 2.24
C THR A 565 -14.82 6.35 0.85
N ILE A 566 -14.24 7.54 0.64
CA ILE A 566 -14.25 8.27 -0.62
C ILE A 566 -12.83 8.58 -1.07
N ALA A 567 -12.60 8.54 -2.36
CA ALA A 567 -11.38 9.02 -2.99
C ALA A 567 -11.65 10.41 -3.54
N ALA A 568 -10.76 11.36 -3.26
CA ALA A 568 -10.85 12.71 -3.79
C ALA A 568 -9.45 13.21 -4.13
N TYR A 569 -9.31 13.84 -5.29
CA TYR A 569 -8.02 14.36 -5.74
C TYR A 569 -8.16 15.57 -6.66
N LEU A 570 -7.05 16.28 -6.85
CA LEU A 570 -6.89 17.35 -7.84
C LEU A 570 -6.05 16.85 -9.01
N TRP A 571 -6.40 17.24 -10.23
CA TRP A 571 -5.59 16.99 -11.41
C TRP A 571 -5.11 18.31 -12.01
N VAL A 572 -3.81 18.55 -11.89
CA VAL A 572 -3.12 19.72 -12.40
C VAL A 572 -2.45 19.33 -13.72
N LYS A 573 -2.95 19.88 -14.82
CA LYS A 573 -2.53 19.53 -16.18
C LYS A 573 -2.62 20.73 -17.11
N PHE A 574 -2.15 20.54 -18.34
CA PHE A 574 -2.23 21.56 -19.37
C PHE A 574 -3.30 21.21 -20.40
N ALA A 575 -4.02 22.23 -20.87
CA ALA A 575 -4.96 22.04 -21.97
C ALA A 575 -4.19 21.88 -23.29
N THR A 576 -4.36 20.73 -23.97
CA THR A 576 -3.65 20.43 -25.23
C THR A 576 -4.25 21.09 -26.46
N ASN A 577 -5.47 21.63 -26.35
CA ASN A 577 -6.30 21.96 -27.52
C ASN A 577 -6.34 23.46 -27.86
N PHE A 578 -5.56 24.29 -27.17
CA PHE A 578 -5.62 25.74 -27.32
C PHE A 578 -4.26 26.34 -27.68
N TRP A 579 -4.28 27.38 -28.52
CA TRP A 579 -3.09 28.14 -28.95
C TRP A 579 -2.42 28.87 -27.77
N VAL A 580 -3.22 29.26 -26.78
CA VAL A 580 -2.77 29.57 -25.42
C VAL A 580 -2.87 28.25 -24.66
N LYS A 581 -1.84 27.82 -23.93
CA LYS A 581 -1.87 26.57 -23.14
C LYS A 581 -2.28 26.89 -21.70
N PRO A 582 -3.56 27.12 -21.37
CA PRO A 582 -3.92 27.38 -19.99
C PRO A 582 -3.62 26.15 -19.14
N GLY A 583 -3.20 26.41 -17.91
CA GLY A 583 -3.24 25.44 -16.84
C GLY A 583 -4.68 25.07 -16.53
N VAL A 584 -4.90 23.81 -16.16
CA VAL A 584 -6.21 23.27 -15.82
C VAL A 584 -6.06 22.57 -14.47
N ILE A 585 -6.96 22.91 -13.56
CA ILE A 585 -7.13 22.20 -12.28
C ILE A 585 -8.51 21.58 -12.27
N ASP A 586 -8.58 20.25 -12.30
CA ASP A 586 -9.83 19.51 -12.17
C ASP A 586 -9.95 18.88 -10.77
N LEU A 587 -11.15 18.94 -10.19
CA LEU A 587 -11.50 18.32 -8.92
C LEU A 587 -12.29 17.03 -9.19
N TRP A 588 -11.83 15.92 -8.64
CA TRP A 588 -12.37 14.58 -8.90
C TRP A 588 -12.69 13.83 -7.61
N THR A 589 -13.87 13.21 -7.53
CA THR A 589 -14.28 12.42 -6.36
C THR A 589 -15.11 11.19 -6.71
N THR A 590 -15.08 10.19 -5.82
CA THR A 590 -16.03 9.07 -5.82
C THR A 590 -17.25 9.33 -4.94
N GLU A 591 -17.27 10.45 -4.19
CA GLU A 591 -18.43 10.87 -3.40
C GLU A 591 -19.67 11.06 -4.29
N GLY A 592 -20.81 10.52 -3.83
CA GLY A 592 -22.10 10.77 -4.45
C GLY A 592 -22.58 12.19 -4.12
N PRO A 593 -23.16 12.95 -5.07
CA PRO A 593 -23.70 14.27 -4.77
C PRO A 593 -24.83 14.15 -3.76
N ALA A 594 -24.68 14.79 -2.59
CA ALA A 594 -25.71 14.82 -1.55
C ALA A 594 -26.85 15.80 -1.90
N CYS A 595 -26.56 16.82 -2.70
CA CYS A 595 -27.46 17.89 -3.12
C CYS A 595 -27.14 18.34 -4.56
N ALA A 596 -28.02 19.15 -5.16
CA ALA A 596 -27.88 19.60 -6.55
C ALA A 596 -26.90 20.79 -6.74
N SER A 597 -26.61 21.56 -5.68
CA SER A 597 -25.67 22.69 -5.73
C SER A 597 -24.28 22.28 -5.26
N PHE A 598 -23.27 22.59 -6.07
CA PHE A 598 -21.89 22.73 -5.67
C PHE A 598 -21.71 24.13 -5.03
N PRO A 599 -20.94 24.27 -3.93
CA PRO A 599 -20.10 23.26 -3.29
C PRO A 599 -20.80 22.32 -2.29
N GLU A 600 -22.06 22.58 -1.91
CA GLU A 600 -22.73 21.86 -0.80
C GLU A 600 -22.97 20.37 -1.06
N GLY A 601 -22.95 19.94 -2.32
CA GLY A 601 -23.17 18.55 -2.73
C GLY A 601 -22.07 17.56 -2.33
N TYR A 602 -20.91 18.02 -1.83
CA TYR A 602 -19.74 17.16 -1.55
C TYR A 602 -19.15 17.41 -0.16
N PRO A 603 -19.91 17.14 0.92
CA PRO A 603 -19.50 17.44 2.30
C PRO A 603 -18.23 16.71 2.76
N LEU A 604 -17.87 15.57 2.17
CA LEU A 604 -16.66 14.83 2.54
C LEU A 604 -15.43 15.29 1.73
N SER A 605 -15.59 15.57 0.43
CA SER A 605 -14.49 15.97 -0.44
C SER A 605 -14.11 17.43 -0.27
N MET A 606 -15.09 18.33 -0.05
CA MET A 606 -14.85 19.77 0.04
C MET A 606 -13.86 20.19 1.12
N PRO A 607 -14.00 19.70 2.37
CA PRO A 607 -13.04 20.01 3.43
C PRO A 607 -11.62 19.51 3.16
N ARG A 608 -11.43 18.62 2.17
CA ARG A 608 -10.12 18.08 1.78
C ARG A 608 -9.45 18.87 0.65
N TRP A 609 -10.21 19.30 -0.36
CA TRP A 609 -9.64 20.13 -1.44
C TRP A 609 -9.30 21.54 -0.99
N ARG A 610 -10.17 22.19 -0.18
CA ARG A 610 -9.97 23.60 0.23
C ARG A 610 -8.61 23.83 0.90
N PRO A 611 -8.16 23.06 1.91
CA PRO A 611 -6.84 23.28 2.51
C PRO A 611 -5.68 23.08 1.52
N ALA A 612 -5.76 22.07 0.65
CA ALA A 612 -4.73 21.80 -0.34
C ALA A 612 -4.58 22.95 -1.35
N LEU A 613 -5.70 23.52 -1.81
CA LEU A 613 -5.71 24.66 -2.73
C LEU A 613 -5.35 25.99 -2.04
N ARG A 614 -5.85 26.21 -0.82
CA ARG A 614 -5.61 27.43 -0.05
C ARG A 614 -4.14 27.64 0.26
N ARG A 615 -3.36 26.56 0.43
CA ARG A 615 -1.90 26.63 0.57
C ARG A 615 -1.23 27.42 -0.57
N PHE A 616 -1.84 27.41 -1.75
CA PHE A 616 -1.36 28.10 -2.94
C PHE A 616 -2.27 29.27 -3.35
N GLU A 617 -3.21 29.69 -2.48
CA GLU A 617 -4.17 30.77 -2.77
C GLU A 617 -5.01 30.51 -4.04
N LEU A 618 -5.31 29.24 -4.33
CA LEU A 618 -6.09 28.81 -5.50
C LEU A 618 -7.52 28.37 -5.15
N ASP A 619 -7.91 28.34 -3.86
CA ASP A 619 -9.22 27.82 -3.46
C ASP A 619 -10.38 28.66 -4.01
N THR A 620 -10.28 29.99 -3.97
CA THR A 620 -11.32 30.86 -4.56
C THR A 620 -11.41 30.72 -6.07
N ASP A 621 -10.30 30.68 -6.79
CA ASP A 621 -10.31 30.60 -8.25
C ASP A 621 -10.81 29.25 -8.75
N VAL A 622 -10.51 28.16 -8.04
CA VAL A 622 -10.91 26.80 -8.43
C VAL A 622 -12.32 26.44 -7.94
N ILE A 623 -12.66 26.76 -6.69
CA ILE A 623 -13.92 26.33 -6.06
C ILE A 623 -15.00 27.40 -6.22
N ASP A 624 -14.69 28.67 -5.95
CA ASP A 624 -15.73 29.70 -5.91
C ASP A 624 -15.99 30.30 -7.31
N LYS A 625 -14.99 30.32 -8.21
CA LYS A 625 -15.09 30.88 -9.58
C LYS A 625 -15.02 29.85 -10.70
N GLY A 626 -14.69 28.59 -10.41
CA GLY A 626 -14.50 27.58 -11.44
C GLY A 626 -15.77 27.35 -12.28
N GLY A 627 -15.61 27.01 -13.56
CA GLY A 627 -16.72 26.62 -14.43
C GLY A 627 -17.20 25.19 -14.18
N ARG A 628 -18.48 25.01 -13.81
CA ARG A 628 -19.03 23.67 -13.55
C ARG A 628 -19.09 22.87 -14.85
N TRP A 629 -18.54 21.67 -14.83
CA TRP A 629 -18.79 20.69 -15.87
C TRP A 629 -20.09 19.95 -15.56
N VAL A 630 -21.19 20.39 -16.16
CA VAL A 630 -22.40 19.57 -16.19
C VAL A 630 -22.19 18.49 -17.26
N LEU A 631 -21.62 17.36 -16.84
CA LEU A 631 -21.77 16.13 -17.60
C LEU A 631 -23.26 15.81 -17.62
N ALA A 632 -23.96 16.21 -18.68
CA ALA A 632 -25.33 15.82 -18.90
C ALA A 632 -25.37 14.29 -18.77
N PRO A 633 -26.21 13.71 -17.88
CA PRO A 633 -26.31 12.27 -17.78
C PRO A 633 -26.67 11.75 -19.17
N THR A 634 -25.76 11.01 -19.78
CA THR A 634 -26.00 10.35 -21.06
C THR A 634 -27.13 9.37 -20.80
N GLY A 635 -28.35 9.77 -21.12
CA GLY A 635 -29.45 8.84 -21.25
C GLY A 635 -29.01 7.79 -22.26
N GLU A 636 -29.11 6.53 -21.86
CA GLU A 636 -28.67 5.31 -22.56
C GLU A 636 -27.22 4.87 -22.28
N GLU A 637 -27.13 3.80 -21.47
CA GLU A 637 -25.96 2.95 -21.26
C GLU A 637 -25.37 2.52 -22.63
N GLY A 638 -24.22 3.09 -23.00
CA GLY A 638 -23.44 2.60 -24.15
C GLY A 638 -22.89 3.64 -25.13
N SER A 639 -23.23 4.93 -24.99
CA SER A 639 -22.65 5.97 -25.86
C SER A 639 -21.35 6.53 -25.28
N PRO A 640 -20.25 6.65 -26.07
CA PRO A 640 -19.02 7.29 -25.62
C PRO A 640 -19.26 8.75 -25.22
N LEU A 641 -18.61 9.19 -24.13
CA LEU A 641 -18.70 10.53 -23.56
C LEU A 641 -18.58 11.61 -24.64
N GLN A 642 -19.72 12.19 -25.07
CA GLN A 642 -19.70 13.40 -25.88
C GLN A 642 -19.56 14.60 -24.96
N TYR A 643 -18.43 15.30 -25.08
CA TYR A 643 -18.24 16.62 -24.49
C TYR A 643 -19.18 17.60 -25.21
N GLN A 644 -20.34 17.90 -24.61
CA GLN A 644 -21.11 19.05 -25.06
C GLN A 644 -20.28 20.32 -24.82
N GLY A 645 -20.15 21.13 -25.87
CA GLY A 645 -19.29 22.31 -25.89
C GLY A 645 -19.59 23.27 -24.75
N TRP A 646 -18.55 23.99 -24.34
CA TRP A 646 -18.56 25.06 -23.34
C TRP A 646 -19.75 26.00 -23.53
N GLY A 647 -20.82 25.78 -22.77
CA GLY A 647 -21.73 26.85 -22.42
C GLY A 647 -21.02 27.67 -21.35
N LEU A 648 -20.28 28.71 -21.75
CA LEU A 648 -20.15 29.85 -20.85
C LEU A 648 -21.58 30.35 -20.67
N GLU A 649 -22.27 29.91 -19.61
CA GLU A 649 -23.37 30.70 -19.08
C GLU A 649 -22.76 32.06 -18.77
N ASP A 650 -23.31 33.11 -19.40
CA ASP A 650 -22.88 34.51 -19.32
C ASP A 650 -22.65 34.91 -17.85
N THR A 651 -21.44 34.65 -17.36
CA THR A 651 -20.88 35.34 -16.23
C THR A 651 -20.40 36.65 -16.83
N ASP A 652 -20.91 37.74 -16.29
CA ASP A 652 -20.68 39.11 -16.73
C ASP A 652 -19.20 39.47 -16.52
N VAL A 653 -18.32 38.91 -17.36
CA VAL A 653 -16.91 39.25 -17.42
C VAL A 653 -16.85 40.54 -18.22
N GLY A 654 -16.93 41.67 -17.52
CA GLY A 654 -16.69 42.99 -18.10
C GLY A 654 -15.42 42.97 -18.96
N PRO A 655 -15.37 43.73 -20.06
CA PRO A 655 -14.35 43.60 -21.09
C PRO A 655 -12.95 43.74 -20.48
N LEU A 656 -12.20 42.64 -20.47
CA LEU A 656 -10.77 42.65 -20.25
C LEU A 656 -10.11 43.37 -21.44
N LYS A 657 -9.42 44.46 -21.14
CA LYS A 657 -8.62 45.26 -22.09
C LYS A 657 -7.27 44.63 -22.36
#